data_AF-A0A559QUN0-F1
#
_entry.id   AF-A0A559QUN0-F1
#
_cell.length_a   1.000
_cell.length_b   1.000
_cell.length_c   1.000
_cell.angle_alpha   90.00
_cell.angle_beta   90.00
_cell.angle_gamma   90.00
#
_symmetry.space_group_name_H-M   'P 1'
#
loop_
_entity.id
_entity.type
_entity.pdbx_description
1 polymer ?
#
loop_
_entity_poly.entity_id
_entity_poly.type
_entity_poly.pdbx_seq_one_letter_code
_entity_poly.pdbx_strand_id
1 'polypeptide(L)'
;MSKHATQFLVLLLTVFFSSNGFSASITRGPYLQMASSNSMVIRWRSDSSTDSVVHYGSSPSALNQSVSLSGNRTEHEITLSGLAAATEYYYSVGSSSEVLAGGDSSYRFKTSPLTGTSSSARIWIIGDAGTANSNAAAVYNAYLNYPGADATSLWLMLGDNAYNDGTDSEYQNAVFNMYPELLRRSPVWATLGNHDGHSADSGTESGPYYDIFTLPRNGEAGGLASGTEAYYSFDYGAIHFVCLDSYDTSRSANGAMMTWLENDLAATAQKWIIAFWHHPPYTHGSHNSDTEGALIDMREIALPILESYGVDLVFTGHSHSYERSYLIDGHYGSSSTFNSSYLVDGGDGREDGNGAYHKQAQAVNAGAVYTVAGASGKTSGGSLDHPAMFSSLNQLGSVVLDVQDDRIDAVYLKSDGSVADYYTLTKGSDSTPPQLQSASANSSNNVALQFSEALDATSAAIAASYSITNGVTVNSAQPAGSVVQLATSTLNEGVNYTVTVNNVQDTSGNSIAANSQVSFSYQNINSVSFQEGIAPTAGYSGTQDTYVASGNSDSNWGSSTAFLADGSDGTNGELVALVQWDVSAIAGSATVLDVTLDVEVFNPSGGTYQLYAGGIAWQETSATWNTVDPTSNLGALVGSFSPSSSGNYNITLNAAGVAAVQTWIDGGNNFGLFIVSNGSSDGIDMRSSEYGTASLRPKLTITYAAGGSSSSSSSSNSSSSSSSTSSSSSSSSSSSSSSSSSSSSSSSSSSSSTGGGSASLQQGNNGYNGAQDTYVASGYSGSNYGSDSQILADGDDGRRDELVTLLQWNISSVPSGATITAASITLQVFNQTNNVYYLYEMQQSWAEGSATWSNTSPDQNQGSEIASFTPNSTGSYTIALNSAGIALLQNWLSGNNNGLMIRSGGTRNGIDMRSSEYSNVSQRPVLHITYQ
;
A
#
# COMPACT_ATOMS: atom_id res chain seq x y z
N MET A 1 -40.08 -110.27 4.60
CA MET A 1 -40.88 -110.20 5.85
C MET A 1 -40.09 -109.33 6.80
N SER A 2 -40.47 -108.10 7.11
CA SER A 2 -41.54 -107.74 8.03
C SER A 2 -41.96 -106.29 7.78
N LYS A 3 -43.27 -105.99 7.79
CA LYS A 3 -43.85 -104.65 7.64
C LYS A 3 -44.44 -104.20 8.98
N HIS A 4 -43.94 -103.10 9.53
CA HIS A 4 -44.55 -102.18 10.51
C HIS A 4 -44.01 -100.79 10.15
N ALA A 5 -44.63 -99.63 10.36
CA ALA A 5 -45.99 -99.19 10.64
C ALA A 5 -45.92 -97.65 10.63
N THR A 6 -47.10 -97.01 10.67
CA THR A 6 -47.36 -95.70 11.30
C THR A 6 -47.35 -94.45 10.40
N GLN A 7 -48.53 -93.82 10.36
CA GLN A 7 -48.87 -92.53 9.75
C GLN A 7 -48.13 -91.38 10.43
N PHE A 8 -47.66 -90.41 9.64
CA PHE A 8 -47.18 -89.11 10.13
C PHE A 8 -48.18 -88.00 9.78
N LEU A 9 -48.55 -87.25 10.80
CA LEU A 9 -49.26 -85.98 10.79
C LEU A 9 -48.36 -84.91 10.14
N VAL A 10 -48.82 -84.27 9.06
CA VAL A 10 -48.10 -83.12 8.46
C VAL A 10 -48.47 -81.87 9.25
N LEU A 11 -47.52 -81.39 10.05
CA LEU A 11 -47.58 -80.09 10.71
C LEU A 11 -47.16 -79.02 9.69
N LEU A 12 -48.09 -78.14 9.30
CA LEU A 12 -47.81 -76.99 8.44
C LEU A 12 -47.07 -75.94 9.30
N LEU A 13 -45.75 -75.88 9.20
CA LEU A 13 -44.92 -74.87 9.85
C LEU A 13 -44.88 -73.63 8.95
N THR A 14 -45.65 -72.60 9.29
CA THR A 14 -45.51 -71.25 8.72
C THR A 14 -44.21 -70.65 9.27
N VAL A 15 -43.16 -70.68 8.46
CA VAL A 15 -41.91 -69.98 8.73
C VAL A 15 -42.17 -68.48 8.52
N PHE A 16 -42.26 -67.72 9.60
CA PHE A 16 -42.07 -66.27 9.54
C PHE A 16 -40.62 -66.02 9.09
N PHE A 17 -40.43 -65.61 7.85
CA PHE A 17 -39.20 -64.96 7.44
C PHE A 17 -39.19 -63.58 8.11
N SER A 18 -38.42 -63.45 9.19
CA SER A 18 -37.95 -62.14 9.65
C SER A 18 -37.01 -61.61 8.58
N SER A 19 -37.52 -60.76 7.68
CA SER A 19 -36.66 -59.93 6.85
C SER A 19 -35.90 -58.99 7.79
N ASN A 20 -34.64 -59.29 8.07
CA ASN A 20 -33.71 -58.29 8.61
C ASN A 20 -33.54 -57.22 7.52
N GLY A 21 -34.42 -56.22 7.52
CA GLY A 21 -34.24 -55.02 6.70
C GLY A 21 -32.99 -54.32 7.20
N PHE A 22 -32.03 -54.08 6.31
CA PHE A 22 -30.95 -53.16 6.61
C PHE A 22 -31.57 -51.77 6.79
N SER A 23 -31.33 -51.15 7.95
CA SER A 23 -31.68 -49.75 8.24
C SER A 23 -30.82 -48.85 7.35
N ALA A 24 -31.42 -47.82 6.77
CA ALA A 24 -30.69 -46.88 5.92
C ALA A 24 -29.66 -46.11 6.76
N SER A 25 -28.58 -45.64 6.13
CA SER A 25 -27.57 -44.81 6.80
C SER A 25 -27.32 -43.51 6.05
N ILE A 26 -26.96 -42.45 6.78
CA ILE A 26 -26.60 -41.17 6.18
C ILE A 26 -25.17 -41.22 5.65
N THR A 27 -25.00 -40.89 4.37
CA THR A 27 -23.70 -40.79 3.71
C THR A 27 -23.24 -39.34 3.54
N ARG A 28 -24.17 -38.37 3.63
CA ARG A 28 -23.88 -36.92 3.64
C ARG A 28 -24.87 -36.16 4.51
N GLY A 29 -24.37 -35.27 5.37
CA GLY A 29 -25.21 -34.35 6.15
C GLY A 29 -25.78 -34.96 7.43
N PRO A 30 -26.91 -34.42 7.95
CA PRO A 30 -27.72 -33.35 7.37
C PRO A 30 -27.01 -32.00 7.31
N TYR A 31 -27.47 -31.10 6.44
CA TYR A 31 -26.94 -29.75 6.31
C TYR A 31 -28.04 -28.73 5.97
N LEU A 32 -27.78 -27.47 6.32
CA LEU A 32 -28.75 -26.37 6.28
C LEU A 32 -28.49 -25.44 5.09
N GLN A 33 -29.55 -25.08 4.38
CA GLN A 33 -29.53 -24.26 3.17
C GLN A 33 -30.69 -23.25 3.17
N MET A 34 -30.58 -22.20 2.37
CA MET A 34 -31.66 -21.25 2.08
C MET A 34 -32.45 -20.80 3.32
N ALA A 35 -31.70 -20.35 4.34
CA ALA A 35 -32.29 -19.86 5.58
C ALA A 35 -33.00 -18.52 5.34
N SER A 36 -34.22 -18.38 5.85
CA SER A 36 -34.96 -17.12 5.84
C SER A 36 -35.54 -16.81 7.22
N SER A 37 -36.26 -15.70 7.33
CA SER A 37 -36.98 -15.36 8.55
C SER A 37 -38.15 -16.28 8.87
N ASN A 38 -38.59 -17.12 7.93
CA ASN A 38 -39.73 -18.01 8.12
C ASN A 38 -39.52 -19.44 7.61
N SER A 39 -38.34 -19.76 7.08
CA SER A 39 -38.05 -21.05 6.47
C SER A 39 -36.60 -21.49 6.66
N MET A 40 -36.38 -22.79 6.49
CA MET A 40 -35.07 -23.44 6.44
C MET A 40 -35.15 -24.65 5.51
N VAL A 41 -34.17 -24.83 4.63
CA VAL A 41 -34.03 -26.06 3.84
C VAL A 41 -33.06 -27.00 4.54
N ILE A 42 -33.47 -28.25 4.74
CA ILE A 42 -32.64 -29.30 5.34
C ILE A 42 -32.41 -30.38 4.29
N ARG A 43 -31.13 -30.71 4.07
CA ARG A 43 -30.69 -31.69 3.08
C ARG A 43 -29.88 -32.81 3.71
N TRP A 44 -29.94 -34.00 3.14
CA TRP A 44 -29.05 -35.13 3.48
C TRP A 44 -29.02 -36.15 2.34
N ARG A 45 -28.01 -37.03 2.35
CA ARG A 45 -27.92 -38.20 1.47
C ARG A 45 -27.97 -39.48 2.27
N SER A 46 -28.70 -40.48 1.79
CA SER A 46 -28.70 -41.84 2.33
C SER A 46 -27.99 -42.85 1.41
N ASP A 47 -27.56 -43.97 1.99
CA ASP A 47 -26.99 -45.11 1.25
C ASP A 47 -28.03 -45.93 0.48
N SER A 48 -29.31 -45.74 0.78
CA SER A 48 -30.42 -46.53 0.28
C SER A 48 -31.69 -45.70 0.14
N SER A 49 -32.55 -46.08 -0.80
CA SER A 49 -33.69 -45.27 -1.22
C SER A 49 -34.83 -45.32 -0.20
N THR A 50 -35.15 -44.17 0.41
CA THR A 50 -36.20 -44.02 1.45
C THR A 50 -37.11 -42.82 1.16
N ASP A 51 -38.30 -42.79 1.76
CA ASP A 51 -39.06 -41.54 1.85
C ASP A 51 -38.38 -40.57 2.83
N SER A 52 -38.79 -39.31 2.85
CA SER A 52 -38.06 -38.25 3.56
C SER A 52 -38.94 -37.66 4.65
N VAL A 53 -38.44 -37.57 5.88
CA VAL A 53 -39.13 -36.97 7.03
C VAL A 53 -38.16 -36.09 7.81
N VAL A 54 -38.59 -34.88 8.13
CA VAL A 54 -37.95 -34.01 9.13
C VAL A 54 -38.93 -33.83 10.28
N HIS A 55 -38.49 -34.14 11.50
CA HIS A 55 -39.18 -33.72 12.72
C HIS A 55 -38.46 -32.49 13.29
N TYR A 56 -39.20 -31.51 13.78
CA TYR A 56 -38.63 -30.28 14.34
C TYR A 56 -39.49 -29.70 15.46
N GLY A 57 -38.89 -28.82 16.27
CA GLY A 57 -39.57 -28.14 17.36
C GLY A 57 -38.65 -27.24 18.18
N SER A 58 -39.16 -26.67 19.26
CA SER A 58 -38.45 -25.66 20.07
C SER A 58 -37.47 -26.23 21.12
N SER A 59 -37.37 -27.56 21.23
CA SER A 59 -36.39 -28.22 22.11
C SER A 59 -36.09 -29.65 21.61
N PRO A 60 -34.92 -30.24 21.92
CA PRO A 60 -34.59 -31.61 21.55
C PRO A 60 -35.61 -32.65 22.01
N SER A 61 -36.22 -32.44 23.19
CA SER A 61 -37.22 -33.34 23.76
C SER A 61 -38.64 -33.15 23.19
N ALA A 62 -38.86 -32.16 22.31
CA ALA A 62 -40.17 -31.78 21.81
C ALA A 62 -40.17 -31.46 20.32
N LEU A 63 -39.75 -32.42 19.49
CA LEU A 63 -39.88 -32.35 18.02
C LEU A 63 -41.32 -32.67 17.59
N ASN A 64 -42.25 -31.77 17.90
CA ASN A 64 -43.69 -31.97 17.77
C ASN A 64 -44.28 -31.59 16.39
N GLN A 65 -43.45 -31.06 15.49
CA GLN A 65 -43.82 -30.75 14.11
C GLN A 65 -43.07 -31.67 13.16
N SER A 66 -43.64 -31.91 11.96
CA SER A 66 -42.98 -32.71 10.94
C SER A 66 -43.37 -32.30 9.53
N VAL A 67 -42.43 -32.43 8.59
CA VAL A 67 -42.67 -32.35 7.15
C VAL A 67 -42.19 -33.66 6.53
N SER A 68 -42.97 -34.19 5.57
CA SER A 68 -42.66 -35.46 4.90
C SER A 68 -42.82 -35.32 3.40
N LEU A 69 -41.88 -35.92 2.65
CA LEU A 69 -41.92 -36.00 1.19
C LEU A 69 -42.02 -37.46 0.76
N SER A 70 -43.18 -37.85 0.24
CA SER A 70 -43.45 -39.22 -0.22
C SER A 70 -42.62 -39.61 -1.44
N GLY A 71 -42.33 -40.90 -1.60
CA GLY A 71 -41.54 -41.44 -2.71
C GLY A 71 -40.07 -41.63 -2.32
N ASN A 72 -39.49 -42.74 -2.78
CA ASN A 72 -38.15 -43.13 -2.33
C ASN A 72 -37.05 -42.44 -3.15
N ARG A 73 -36.02 -41.94 -2.47
CA ARG A 73 -34.86 -41.24 -3.02
C ARG A 73 -33.64 -41.41 -2.12
N THR A 74 -32.47 -41.04 -2.63
CA THR A 74 -31.22 -41.03 -1.85
C THR A 74 -30.72 -39.62 -1.58
N GLU A 75 -31.08 -38.65 -2.43
CA GLU A 75 -30.91 -37.22 -2.15
C GLU A 75 -32.20 -36.69 -1.55
N HIS A 76 -32.10 -36.11 -0.36
CA HIS A 76 -33.24 -35.61 0.39
C HIS A 76 -33.12 -34.10 0.54
N GLU A 77 -34.21 -33.39 0.25
CA GLU A 77 -34.33 -31.96 0.41
C GLU A 77 -35.74 -31.65 0.92
N ILE A 78 -35.83 -31.00 2.08
CA ILE A 78 -37.10 -30.60 2.70
C ILE A 78 -37.03 -29.14 3.14
N THR A 79 -37.97 -28.34 2.63
CA THR A 79 -38.23 -26.99 3.14
C THR A 79 -39.15 -27.06 4.36
N LEU A 80 -38.70 -26.52 5.49
CA LEU A 80 -39.54 -26.16 6.61
C LEU A 80 -40.03 -24.73 6.41
N SER A 81 -41.33 -24.49 6.48
CA SER A 81 -41.94 -23.16 6.26
C SER A 81 -42.88 -22.78 7.40
N GLY A 82 -43.20 -21.49 7.52
CA GLY A 82 -44.08 -20.98 8.58
C GLY A 82 -43.41 -20.95 9.95
N LEU A 83 -42.08 -20.92 9.97
CA LEU A 83 -41.28 -20.78 11.19
C LEU A 83 -41.36 -19.34 11.70
N ALA A 84 -41.26 -19.17 13.02
CA ALA A 84 -41.06 -17.86 13.62
C ALA A 84 -39.64 -17.33 13.33
N ALA A 85 -39.49 -16.02 13.10
CA ALA A 85 -38.21 -15.35 12.86
C ALA A 85 -37.33 -15.32 14.11
N ALA A 86 -36.01 -15.20 13.91
CA ALA A 86 -35.00 -15.14 14.97
C ALA A 86 -35.13 -16.22 16.05
N THR A 87 -35.66 -17.40 15.69
CA THR A 87 -36.05 -18.45 16.63
C THR A 87 -35.21 -19.69 16.42
N GLU A 88 -34.71 -20.27 17.51
CA GLU A 88 -33.98 -21.53 17.49
C GLU A 88 -34.94 -22.73 17.43
N TYR A 89 -34.67 -23.65 16.51
CA TYR A 89 -35.35 -24.92 16.35
C TYR A 89 -34.34 -26.07 16.42
N TYR A 90 -34.81 -27.22 16.87
CA TYR A 90 -34.09 -28.49 16.88
C TYR A 90 -34.73 -29.42 15.86
N TYR A 91 -33.96 -30.35 15.31
CA TYR A 91 -34.49 -31.24 14.28
C TYR A 91 -33.88 -32.65 14.29
N SER A 92 -34.59 -33.57 13.63
CA SER A 92 -34.10 -34.88 13.24
C SER A 92 -34.54 -35.21 11.82
N VAL A 93 -33.72 -35.94 11.08
CA VAL A 93 -33.99 -36.37 9.70
C VAL A 93 -34.12 -37.89 9.62
N GLY A 94 -34.92 -38.38 8.69
CA GLY A 94 -35.06 -39.80 8.43
C GLY A 94 -36.15 -40.14 7.43
N SER A 95 -36.80 -41.27 7.67
CA SER A 95 -37.91 -41.81 6.88
C SER A 95 -39.19 -41.89 7.72
N SER A 96 -40.32 -42.31 7.13
CA SER A 96 -41.53 -42.56 7.92
C SER A 96 -41.40 -43.74 8.88
N SER A 97 -40.36 -44.57 8.71
CA SER A 97 -40.13 -45.78 9.50
C SER A 97 -39.01 -45.65 10.54
N GLU A 98 -38.10 -44.69 10.38
CA GLU A 98 -36.93 -44.53 11.24
C GLU A 98 -36.37 -43.11 11.25
N VAL A 99 -35.80 -42.69 12.39
CA VAL A 99 -34.95 -41.51 12.50
C VAL A 99 -33.51 -41.93 12.17
N LEU A 100 -32.90 -41.26 11.20
CA LEU A 100 -31.54 -41.57 10.73
C LEU A 100 -30.47 -40.71 11.43
N ALA A 101 -30.79 -39.45 11.75
CA ALA A 101 -29.91 -38.59 12.54
C ALA A 101 -30.67 -37.45 13.22
N GLY A 102 -30.11 -36.92 14.31
CA GLY A 102 -30.65 -35.79 15.07
C GLY A 102 -31.58 -36.18 16.21
N GLY A 103 -32.24 -35.17 16.80
CA GLY A 103 -33.02 -35.33 18.04
C GLY A 103 -32.26 -34.98 19.32
N ASP A 104 -31.08 -34.38 19.22
CA ASP A 104 -30.29 -33.84 20.32
C ASP A 104 -29.93 -32.36 20.08
N SER A 105 -29.18 -31.75 21.00
CA SER A 105 -28.84 -30.32 20.95
C SER A 105 -27.84 -29.91 19.86
N SER A 106 -27.17 -30.87 19.21
CA SER A 106 -26.22 -30.61 18.13
C SER A 106 -26.90 -30.41 16.77
N TYR A 107 -28.17 -30.81 16.64
CA TYR A 107 -28.98 -30.65 15.43
C TYR A 107 -30.01 -29.55 15.67
N ARG A 108 -29.59 -28.32 15.40
CA ARG A 108 -30.40 -27.13 15.64
C ARG A 108 -30.21 -26.13 14.52
N PHE A 109 -31.02 -25.10 14.45
CA PHE A 109 -30.78 -23.95 13.59
C PHE A 109 -31.53 -22.75 14.13
N LYS A 110 -31.12 -21.55 13.74
CA LYS A 110 -31.86 -20.32 14.04
C LYS A 110 -32.34 -19.70 12.74
N THR A 111 -33.63 -19.41 12.64
CA THR A 111 -34.19 -18.65 11.51
C THR A 111 -33.62 -17.24 11.49
N SER A 112 -33.52 -16.65 10.30
CA SER A 112 -33.04 -15.29 10.16
C SER A 112 -33.95 -14.30 10.91
N PRO A 113 -33.44 -13.16 11.37
CA PRO A 113 -34.26 -12.04 11.80
C PRO A 113 -35.14 -11.53 10.66
N LEU A 114 -36.20 -10.80 10.98
CA LEU A 114 -37.03 -10.16 9.96
C LEU A 114 -36.19 -9.15 9.17
N THR A 115 -36.34 -9.15 7.84
CA THR A 115 -35.71 -8.20 6.94
C THR A 115 -35.92 -6.75 7.43
N GLY A 116 -34.85 -5.95 7.45
CA GLY A 116 -34.84 -4.57 7.95
C GLY A 116 -34.68 -4.41 9.45
N THR A 117 -34.70 -5.49 10.25
CA THR A 117 -34.53 -5.37 11.71
C THR A 117 -33.07 -5.37 12.14
N SER A 118 -32.75 -4.49 13.08
CA SER A 118 -31.49 -4.52 13.82
C SER A 118 -31.30 -5.87 14.51
N SER A 119 -30.18 -6.53 14.24
CA SER A 119 -29.84 -7.83 14.81
C SER A 119 -28.35 -8.06 14.80
N SER A 120 -27.84 -8.73 15.83
CA SER A 120 -26.46 -9.22 15.81
C SER A 120 -26.34 -10.42 14.86
N ALA A 121 -25.29 -10.43 14.05
CA ALA A 121 -24.94 -11.56 13.19
C ALA A 121 -23.45 -11.87 13.34
N ARG A 122 -23.11 -13.15 13.50
CA ARG A 122 -21.75 -13.64 13.34
C ARG A 122 -21.66 -14.45 12.07
N ILE A 123 -20.73 -14.07 11.21
CA ILE A 123 -20.51 -14.71 9.90
C ILE A 123 -19.08 -15.24 9.86
N TRP A 124 -18.93 -16.51 9.50
CA TRP A 124 -17.62 -17.08 9.19
C TRP A 124 -17.43 -17.11 7.68
N ILE A 125 -16.27 -16.69 7.19
CA ILE A 125 -16.02 -16.52 5.77
C ILE A 125 -14.72 -17.26 5.42
N ILE A 126 -14.82 -18.17 4.45
CA ILE A 126 -13.70 -18.99 3.97
C ILE A 126 -13.65 -18.99 2.44
N GLY A 127 -12.45 -18.90 1.86
CA GLY A 127 -12.21 -19.06 0.43
C GLY A 127 -11.16 -20.14 0.19
N ASP A 128 -11.32 -20.89 -0.91
CA ASP A 128 -10.33 -21.88 -1.36
C ASP A 128 -10.04 -22.95 -0.29
N ALA A 129 -11.07 -23.26 0.50
CA ALA A 129 -10.99 -24.20 1.62
C ALA A 129 -11.04 -25.68 1.17
N GLY A 130 -11.23 -25.92 -0.14
CA GLY A 130 -11.56 -27.22 -0.71
C GLY A 130 -10.48 -28.31 -0.67
N THR A 131 -9.39 -28.11 0.07
CA THR A 131 -8.18 -28.94 -0.01
C THR A 131 -8.28 -30.26 0.76
N ALA A 132 -9.30 -30.42 1.62
CA ALA A 132 -9.55 -31.62 2.43
C ALA A 132 -8.33 -32.12 3.23
N ASN A 133 -7.46 -31.21 3.69
CA ASN A 133 -6.20 -31.55 4.33
C ASN A 133 -6.06 -30.93 5.74
N SER A 134 -4.88 -31.09 6.35
CA SER A 134 -4.58 -30.58 7.69
C SER A 134 -4.61 -29.05 7.79
N ASN A 135 -4.38 -28.32 6.70
CA ASN A 135 -4.41 -26.86 6.69
C ASN A 135 -5.85 -26.35 6.82
N ALA A 136 -6.76 -26.88 6.00
CA ALA A 136 -8.19 -26.59 6.11
C ALA A 136 -8.74 -26.98 7.50
N ALA A 137 -8.31 -28.14 8.03
CA ALA A 137 -8.66 -28.56 9.37
C ALA A 137 -8.11 -27.60 10.45
N ALA A 138 -6.90 -27.06 10.30
CA ALA A 138 -6.34 -26.11 11.24
C ALA A 138 -7.10 -24.77 11.24
N VAL A 139 -7.47 -24.26 10.06
CA VAL A 139 -8.32 -23.05 9.93
C VAL A 139 -9.68 -23.26 10.60
N TYR A 140 -10.32 -24.42 10.37
CA TYR A 140 -11.58 -24.76 11.03
C TYR A 140 -11.45 -24.84 12.55
N ASN A 141 -10.41 -25.53 13.05
CA ASN A 141 -10.17 -25.67 14.47
C ASN A 141 -9.87 -24.31 15.14
N ALA A 142 -9.13 -23.42 14.46
CA ALA A 142 -8.92 -22.06 14.93
C ALA A 142 -10.27 -21.33 15.10
N TYR A 143 -11.16 -21.45 14.12
CA TYR A 143 -12.50 -20.86 14.21
C TYR A 143 -13.33 -21.46 15.35
N LEU A 144 -13.40 -22.79 15.49
CA LEU A 144 -14.17 -23.42 16.58
C LEU A 144 -13.69 -23.00 17.98
N ASN A 145 -12.39 -22.70 18.11
CA ASN A 145 -11.81 -22.21 19.36
C ASN A 145 -11.94 -20.69 19.54
N TYR A 146 -12.38 -19.95 18.52
CA TYR A 146 -12.59 -18.52 18.61
C TYR A 146 -13.82 -18.19 19.49
N PRO A 147 -13.72 -17.24 20.43
CA PRO A 147 -14.78 -16.97 21.39
C PRO A 147 -16.11 -16.64 20.71
N GLY A 148 -17.14 -17.45 20.93
CA GLY A 148 -18.49 -17.25 20.37
C GLY A 148 -18.74 -17.97 19.04
N ALA A 149 -17.85 -18.83 18.56
CA ALA A 149 -18.08 -19.66 17.37
C ALA A 149 -19.36 -20.52 17.45
N ASP A 150 -19.84 -20.85 18.67
CA ASP A 150 -21.11 -21.54 18.83
C ASP A 150 -22.35 -20.71 18.39
N ALA A 151 -22.21 -19.39 18.28
CA ALA A 151 -23.24 -18.45 17.87
C ALA A 151 -23.18 -18.07 16.37
N THR A 152 -22.45 -18.86 15.55
CA THR A 152 -22.37 -18.68 14.09
C THR A 152 -23.77 -18.60 13.48
N SER A 153 -24.11 -17.44 12.93
CA SER A 153 -25.44 -17.17 12.36
C SER A 153 -25.56 -17.75 10.96
N LEU A 154 -24.51 -17.59 10.15
CA LEU A 154 -24.34 -18.17 8.82
C LEU A 154 -22.85 -18.19 8.48
N TRP A 155 -22.48 -18.83 7.38
CA TRP A 155 -21.12 -18.80 6.86
C TRP A 155 -21.09 -18.78 5.34
N LEU A 156 -20.05 -18.15 4.80
CA LEU A 156 -19.87 -17.92 3.37
C LEU A 156 -18.69 -18.75 2.86
N MET A 157 -18.88 -19.44 1.74
CA MET A 157 -17.79 -20.06 0.99
C MET A 157 -17.56 -19.28 -0.30
N LEU A 158 -16.34 -18.76 -0.48
CA LEU A 158 -15.97 -17.84 -1.56
C LEU A 158 -15.48 -18.58 -2.83
N GLY A 159 -15.96 -19.79 -3.06
CA GLY A 159 -15.58 -20.62 -4.22
C GLY A 159 -14.33 -21.45 -3.99
N ASP A 160 -14.07 -22.34 -4.95
CA ASP A 160 -13.09 -23.42 -4.83
C ASP A 160 -13.35 -24.27 -3.58
N ASN A 161 -14.63 -24.64 -3.45
CA ASN A 161 -15.17 -25.33 -2.29
C ASN A 161 -14.70 -26.79 -2.22
N ALA A 162 -14.29 -27.36 -3.37
CA ALA A 162 -13.75 -28.70 -3.49
C ALA A 162 -12.67 -28.77 -4.59
N TYR A 163 -11.44 -29.16 -4.22
CA TYR A 163 -10.34 -29.37 -5.16
C TYR A 163 -10.22 -30.85 -5.58
N ASN A 164 -9.78 -31.15 -6.80
CA ASN A 164 -9.30 -30.23 -7.84
C ASN A 164 -10.34 -29.89 -8.92
N ASP A 165 -11.40 -30.68 -9.08
CA ASP A 165 -12.33 -30.52 -10.21
C ASP A 165 -13.79 -30.39 -9.76
N GLY A 166 -14.02 -30.13 -8.46
CA GLY A 166 -15.36 -29.91 -7.93
C GLY A 166 -16.24 -31.17 -7.91
N THR A 167 -15.65 -32.37 -7.96
CA THR A 167 -16.45 -33.60 -8.06
C THR A 167 -17.24 -33.88 -6.79
N ASP A 168 -18.32 -34.67 -6.90
CA ASP A 168 -19.15 -35.04 -5.74
C ASP A 168 -18.34 -35.69 -4.59
N SER A 169 -17.32 -36.49 -4.91
CA SER A 169 -16.45 -37.09 -3.90
C SER A 169 -15.50 -36.09 -3.26
N GLU A 170 -15.04 -35.09 -4.01
CA GLU A 170 -14.19 -34.02 -3.48
C GLU A 170 -15.00 -33.13 -2.53
N TYR A 171 -16.23 -32.79 -2.89
CA TYR A 171 -17.19 -32.14 -1.98
C TYR A 171 -17.44 -32.94 -0.71
N GLN A 172 -17.63 -34.25 -0.84
CA GLN A 172 -17.79 -35.12 0.33
C GLN A 172 -16.61 -34.98 1.30
N ASN A 173 -15.39 -34.97 0.80
CA ASN A 173 -14.18 -34.87 1.62
C ASN A 173 -13.93 -33.46 2.16
N ALA A 174 -14.05 -32.45 1.30
CA ALA A 174 -13.63 -31.10 1.58
C ALA A 174 -14.66 -30.28 2.36
N VAL A 175 -15.96 -30.60 2.22
CA VAL A 175 -17.05 -29.85 2.87
C VAL A 175 -17.70 -30.71 3.95
N PHE A 176 -18.27 -31.85 3.56
CA PHE A 176 -19.13 -32.63 4.46
C PHE A 176 -18.38 -33.38 5.56
N ASN A 177 -17.23 -33.95 5.22
CA ASN A 177 -16.36 -34.60 6.20
C ASN A 177 -15.57 -33.58 7.04
N MET A 178 -15.29 -32.39 6.49
CA MET A 178 -14.48 -31.36 7.15
C MET A 178 -15.27 -30.52 8.17
N TYR A 179 -16.49 -30.10 7.82
CA TYR A 179 -17.29 -29.16 8.62
C TYR A 179 -18.63 -29.73 9.16
N PRO A 180 -18.70 -31.00 9.61
CA PRO A 180 -19.98 -31.66 9.91
C PRO A 180 -20.75 -31.02 11.07
N GLU A 181 -20.06 -30.35 12.00
CA GLU A 181 -20.72 -29.67 13.12
C GLU A 181 -21.41 -28.39 12.67
N LEU A 182 -20.71 -27.52 11.93
CA LEU A 182 -21.29 -26.27 11.42
C LEU A 182 -22.41 -26.52 10.41
N LEU A 183 -22.22 -27.46 9.48
CA LEU A 183 -23.24 -27.79 8.47
C LEU A 183 -24.60 -28.14 9.09
N ARG A 184 -24.59 -28.79 10.25
CA ARG A 184 -25.81 -29.20 10.98
C ARG A 184 -26.44 -28.09 11.83
N ARG A 185 -25.78 -26.94 11.99
CA ARG A 185 -26.26 -25.88 12.90
C ARG A 185 -26.25 -24.44 12.37
N SER A 186 -25.53 -24.20 11.28
CA SER A 186 -25.42 -22.90 10.64
C SER A 186 -25.55 -23.05 9.12
N PRO A 187 -26.45 -22.30 8.47
CA PRO A 187 -26.62 -22.35 7.02
C PRO A 187 -25.37 -21.86 6.29
N VAL A 188 -24.94 -22.60 5.27
CA VAL A 188 -23.83 -22.23 4.38
C VAL A 188 -24.36 -21.61 3.10
N TRP A 189 -23.73 -20.52 2.67
CA TRP A 189 -23.97 -19.85 1.40
C TRP A 189 -22.69 -19.90 0.58
N ALA A 190 -22.76 -20.45 -0.63
CA ALA A 190 -21.59 -20.66 -1.46
C ALA A 190 -21.68 -19.85 -2.76
N THR A 191 -20.52 -19.45 -3.28
CA THR A 191 -20.33 -19.10 -4.68
C THR A 191 -19.57 -20.21 -5.40
N LEU A 192 -19.73 -20.29 -6.72
CA LEU A 192 -18.95 -21.15 -7.59
C LEU A 192 -17.54 -20.56 -7.81
N GLY A 193 -16.49 -21.37 -7.64
CA GLY A 193 -15.12 -21.08 -8.07
C GLY A 193 -14.74 -21.82 -9.34
N ASN A 194 -13.55 -21.55 -9.87
CA ASN A 194 -13.13 -22.15 -11.13
C ASN A 194 -12.88 -23.66 -11.01
N HIS A 195 -12.41 -24.15 -9.86
CA HIS A 195 -12.25 -25.58 -9.64
C HIS A 195 -13.60 -26.29 -9.46
N ASP A 196 -14.61 -25.61 -8.93
CA ASP A 196 -15.98 -26.16 -8.85
C ASP A 196 -16.60 -26.32 -10.24
N GLY A 197 -16.38 -25.33 -11.11
CA GLY A 197 -16.91 -25.30 -12.47
C GLY A 197 -16.26 -26.27 -13.47
N HIS A 198 -15.23 -27.02 -13.08
CA HIS A 198 -14.70 -28.11 -13.92
C HIS A 198 -15.68 -29.27 -14.08
N SER A 199 -16.62 -29.44 -13.14
CA SER A 199 -17.66 -30.47 -13.19
C SER A 199 -19.08 -29.94 -13.00
N ALA A 200 -19.24 -28.61 -12.95
CA ALA A 200 -20.53 -27.93 -12.88
C ALA A 200 -20.67 -26.86 -13.98
N ASP A 201 -21.90 -26.52 -14.35
CA ASP A 201 -22.20 -25.59 -15.43
C ASP A 201 -23.31 -24.63 -14.98
N SER A 202 -23.02 -23.32 -14.97
CA SER A 202 -23.95 -22.29 -14.49
C SER A 202 -25.10 -22.03 -15.46
N GLY A 203 -24.90 -22.28 -16.76
CA GLY A 203 -25.95 -22.06 -17.77
C GLY A 203 -27.08 -23.10 -17.71
N THR A 204 -26.74 -24.33 -17.33
CA THR A 204 -27.66 -25.47 -17.19
C THR A 204 -28.02 -25.78 -15.74
N GLU A 205 -27.35 -25.15 -14.77
CA GLU A 205 -27.50 -25.38 -13.33
C GLU A 205 -27.32 -26.86 -12.99
N SER A 206 -26.27 -27.47 -13.56
CA SER A 206 -26.02 -28.91 -13.45
C SER A 206 -24.62 -29.23 -12.93
N GLY A 207 -24.47 -30.43 -12.36
CA GLY A 207 -23.21 -30.91 -11.79
C GLY A 207 -23.14 -30.76 -10.27
N PRO A 208 -22.06 -31.23 -9.63
CA PRO A 208 -22.02 -31.44 -8.18
C PRO A 208 -22.34 -30.18 -7.37
N TYR A 209 -21.86 -29.00 -7.77
CA TYR A 209 -22.17 -27.75 -7.07
C TYR A 209 -23.69 -27.50 -6.97
N TYR A 210 -24.40 -27.53 -8.10
CA TYR A 210 -25.84 -27.31 -8.17
C TYR A 210 -26.65 -28.49 -7.61
N ASP A 211 -26.11 -29.71 -7.67
CA ASP A 211 -26.70 -30.87 -7.00
C ASP A 211 -26.59 -30.78 -5.46
N ILE A 212 -25.64 -30.01 -4.92
CA ILE A 212 -25.30 -29.95 -3.49
C ILE A 212 -25.86 -28.72 -2.78
N PHE A 213 -25.82 -27.56 -3.40
CA PHE A 213 -26.32 -26.32 -2.82
C PHE A 213 -27.74 -26.03 -3.32
N THR A 214 -28.59 -25.48 -2.45
CA THR A 214 -29.92 -24.98 -2.86
C THR A 214 -29.93 -23.49 -2.60
N LEU A 215 -30.04 -22.69 -3.67
CA LEU A 215 -29.80 -21.26 -3.64
C LEU A 215 -31.06 -20.50 -4.13
N PRO A 216 -31.30 -19.25 -3.67
CA PRO A 216 -32.60 -18.61 -3.75
C PRO A 216 -32.88 -18.00 -5.13
N ARG A 217 -33.01 -18.85 -6.15
CA ARG A 217 -33.29 -18.45 -7.54
C ARG A 217 -34.55 -17.60 -7.69
N ASN A 218 -35.53 -17.73 -6.81
CA ASN A 218 -36.78 -16.96 -6.82
C ASN A 218 -36.84 -15.90 -5.70
N GLY A 219 -35.71 -15.55 -5.08
CA GLY A 219 -35.67 -14.58 -3.97
C GLY A 219 -36.28 -15.13 -2.68
N GLU A 220 -36.25 -16.46 -2.47
CA GLU A 220 -36.89 -17.13 -1.34
C GLU A 220 -36.36 -16.69 0.03
N ALA A 221 -35.14 -16.15 0.06
CA ALA A 221 -34.44 -15.74 1.27
C ALA A 221 -34.29 -14.21 1.41
N GLY A 222 -34.97 -13.43 0.58
CA GLY A 222 -34.79 -11.97 0.48
C GLY A 222 -34.19 -11.57 -0.86
N GLY A 223 -34.12 -10.26 -1.11
CA GLY A 223 -33.66 -9.71 -2.38
C GLY A 223 -34.59 -9.98 -3.58
N LEU A 224 -34.10 -9.68 -4.78
CA LEU A 224 -34.81 -9.83 -6.05
C LEU A 224 -34.48 -11.18 -6.69
N ALA A 225 -35.52 -11.86 -7.22
CA ALA A 225 -35.34 -13.11 -7.96
C ALA A 225 -34.40 -12.94 -9.17
N SER A 226 -33.30 -13.68 -9.19
CA SER A 226 -32.36 -13.76 -10.32
C SER A 226 -32.82 -14.72 -11.42
N GLY A 227 -33.71 -15.65 -11.07
CA GLY A 227 -34.15 -16.74 -11.94
C GLY A 227 -33.16 -17.90 -12.03
N THR A 228 -32.03 -17.84 -11.32
CA THR A 228 -30.95 -18.83 -11.33
C THR A 228 -30.27 -18.98 -9.96
N GLU A 229 -29.63 -20.12 -9.72
CA GLU A 229 -28.79 -20.40 -8.55
C GLU A 229 -27.34 -19.94 -8.72
N ALA A 230 -26.90 -19.55 -9.92
CA ALA A 230 -25.53 -19.13 -10.20
C ALA A 230 -25.15 -17.81 -9.49
N TYR A 231 -26.08 -16.86 -9.47
CA TYR A 231 -25.97 -15.58 -8.76
C TYR A 231 -27.31 -15.24 -8.12
N TYR A 232 -27.26 -14.71 -6.91
CA TYR A 232 -28.44 -14.57 -6.06
C TYR A 232 -28.19 -13.58 -4.91
N SER A 233 -29.24 -13.16 -4.24
CA SER A 233 -29.16 -12.35 -3.03
C SER A 233 -30.04 -12.91 -1.92
N PHE A 234 -29.80 -12.49 -0.67
CA PHE A 234 -30.60 -12.86 0.48
C PHE A 234 -30.46 -11.83 1.62
N ASP A 235 -31.40 -11.84 2.56
CA ASP A 235 -31.41 -10.91 3.69
C ASP A 235 -31.20 -11.64 5.02
N TYR A 236 -30.42 -11.01 5.91
CA TYR A 236 -30.31 -11.38 7.32
C TYR A 236 -30.49 -10.13 8.18
N GLY A 237 -31.69 -9.93 8.72
CA GLY A 237 -32.00 -8.70 9.46
C GLY A 237 -31.80 -7.47 8.58
N ALA A 238 -30.92 -6.56 9.01
CA ALA A 238 -30.57 -5.32 8.30
C ALA A 238 -29.41 -5.47 7.30
N ILE A 239 -29.00 -6.70 6.97
CA ILE A 239 -27.92 -7.01 6.04
C ILE A 239 -28.50 -7.61 4.76
N HIS A 240 -28.11 -7.06 3.62
CA HIS A 240 -28.36 -7.59 2.30
C HIS A 240 -27.07 -8.20 1.74
N PHE A 241 -27.13 -9.49 1.40
CA PHE A 241 -26.01 -10.20 0.80
C PHE A 241 -26.24 -10.39 -0.70
N VAL A 242 -25.18 -10.22 -1.48
CA VAL A 242 -25.17 -10.43 -2.93
C VAL A 242 -24.07 -11.42 -3.30
N CYS A 243 -24.43 -12.52 -3.95
CA CYS A 243 -23.52 -13.50 -4.51
C CYS A 243 -23.46 -13.38 -6.04
N LEU A 244 -22.27 -13.23 -6.61
CA LEU A 244 -22.07 -13.17 -8.06
C LEU A 244 -21.26 -14.38 -8.56
N ASP A 245 -21.58 -14.86 -9.76
CA ASP A 245 -20.77 -15.86 -10.46
C ASP A 245 -19.71 -15.17 -11.31
N SER A 246 -18.48 -15.16 -10.79
CA SER A 246 -17.33 -14.58 -11.45
C SER A 246 -16.61 -15.53 -12.42
N TYR A 247 -17.00 -16.81 -12.51
CA TYR A 247 -16.32 -17.81 -13.33
C TYR A 247 -17.03 -18.02 -14.68
N ASP A 248 -18.24 -18.58 -14.66
CA ASP A 248 -18.88 -19.17 -15.84
C ASP A 248 -19.93 -18.23 -16.46
N THR A 249 -20.69 -17.53 -15.61
CA THR A 249 -21.67 -16.53 -16.05
C THR A 249 -21.00 -15.34 -16.74
N SER A 250 -21.64 -14.80 -17.79
CA SER A 250 -21.16 -13.60 -18.48
C SER A 250 -21.10 -12.39 -17.54
N ARG A 251 -19.91 -11.79 -17.43
CA ARG A 251 -19.65 -10.57 -16.66
C ARG A 251 -19.86 -9.27 -17.46
N SER A 252 -20.45 -9.35 -18.66
CA SER A 252 -20.65 -8.16 -19.50
C SER A 252 -21.58 -7.14 -18.83
N ALA A 253 -21.31 -5.84 -19.03
CA ALA A 253 -22.08 -4.75 -18.40
C ALA A 253 -23.59 -4.78 -18.70
N ASN A 254 -23.98 -5.26 -19.89
CA ASN A 254 -25.39 -5.43 -20.29
C ASN A 254 -25.85 -6.89 -20.18
N GLY A 255 -25.08 -7.75 -19.51
CA GLY A 255 -25.39 -9.15 -19.28
C GLY A 255 -26.51 -9.32 -18.25
N ALA A 256 -27.10 -10.52 -18.22
CA ALA A 256 -28.20 -10.83 -17.30
C ALA A 256 -27.81 -10.64 -15.83
N MET A 257 -26.61 -11.07 -15.43
CA MET A 257 -26.12 -10.94 -14.05
C MET A 257 -25.96 -9.48 -13.63
N MET A 258 -25.28 -8.65 -14.43
CA MET A 258 -25.07 -7.23 -14.09
C MET A 258 -26.37 -6.41 -14.14
N THR A 259 -27.27 -6.73 -15.08
CA THR A 259 -28.61 -6.13 -15.11
C THR A 259 -29.43 -6.52 -13.88
N TRP A 260 -29.37 -7.78 -13.46
CA TRP A 260 -30.04 -8.23 -12.23
C TRP A 260 -29.44 -7.56 -10.99
N LEU A 261 -28.10 -7.49 -10.89
CA LEU A 261 -27.39 -6.85 -9.78
C LEU A 261 -27.86 -5.41 -9.55
N GLU A 262 -27.91 -4.61 -10.62
CA GLU A 262 -28.38 -3.23 -10.53
C GLU A 262 -29.85 -3.15 -10.04
N ASN A 263 -30.72 -4.04 -10.54
CA ASN A 263 -32.13 -4.07 -10.12
C ASN A 263 -32.32 -4.55 -8.67
N ASP A 264 -31.51 -5.51 -8.22
CA ASP A 264 -31.53 -6.04 -6.86
C ASP A 264 -31.09 -4.96 -5.86
N LEU A 265 -29.97 -4.29 -6.14
CA LEU A 265 -29.49 -3.17 -5.34
C LEU A 265 -30.44 -1.98 -5.34
N ALA A 266 -31.13 -1.71 -6.45
CA ALA A 266 -32.18 -0.68 -6.51
C ALA A 266 -33.42 -1.04 -5.67
N ALA A 267 -33.67 -2.33 -5.42
CA ALA A 267 -34.82 -2.80 -4.67
C ALA A 267 -34.54 -2.91 -3.16
N THR A 268 -33.27 -2.95 -2.74
CA THR A 268 -32.91 -3.09 -1.33
C THR A 268 -32.89 -1.77 -0.58
N ALA A 269 -33.30 -1.82 0.70
CA ALA A 269 -33.19 -0.70 1.64
C ALA A 269 -32.43 -1.11 2.91
N GLN A 270 -31.75 -2.27 2.87
CA GLN A 270 -30.99 -2.77 4.01
C GLN A 270 -29.84 -1.82 4.36
N LYS A 271 -29.49 -1.78 5.64
CA LYS A 271 -28.46 -0.88 6.14
C LYS A 271 -27.09 -1.29 5.61
N TRP A 272 -26.79 -2.59 5.66
CA TRP A 272 -25.51 -3.16 5.27
C TRP A 272 -25.67 -3.92 3.96
N ILE A 273 -24.76 -3.67 3.01
CA ILE A 273 -24.68 -4.39 1.75
C ILE A 273 -23.32 -5.09 1.70
N ILE A 274 -23.34 -6.41 1.65
CA ILE A 274 -22.14 -7.25 1.60
C ILE A 274 -22.20 -8.10 0.33
N ALA A 275 -21.25 -7.91 -0.57
CA ALA A 275 -21.14 -8.73 -1.77
C ALA A 275 -20.03 -9.77 -1.64
N PHE A 276 -20.19 -10.91 -2.31
CA PHE A 276 -19.14 -11.93 -2.38
C PHE A 276 -19.19 -12.72 -3.69
N TRP A 277 -18.01 -13.16 -4.13
CA TRP A 277 -17.82 -14.02 -5.32
C TRP A 277 -16.41 -14.63 -5.29
N HIS A 278 -15.98 -15.33 -6.33
CA HIS A 278 -14.68 -16.02 -6.33
C HIS A 278 -13.48 -15.14 -6.74
N HIS A 279 -13.48 -14.57 -7.95
CA HIS A 279 -12.31 -13.88 -8.53
C HIS A 279 -12.12 -12.42 -8.05
N PRO A 280 -11.03 -12.08 -7.34
CA PRO A 280 -10.85 -10.79 -6.67
C PRO A 280 -10.63 -9.60 -7.64
N PRO A 281 -11.31 -8.45 -7.46
CA PRO A 281 -11.09 -7.28 -8.32
C PRO A 281 -9.72 -6.60 -8.09
N TYR A 282 -9.14 -6.80 -6.91
CA TYR A 282 -7.82 -6.33 -6.53
C TYR A 282 -7.05 -7.47 -5.86
N THR A 283 -5.89 -7.84 -6.40
CA THR A 283 -4.94 -8.77 -5.76
C THR A 283 -3.60 -8.73 -6.50
N HIS A 284 -2.51 -8.82 -5.75
CA HIS A 284 -1.19 -9.23 -6.26
C HIS A 284 -0.66 -10.45 -5.49
N GLY A 285 -1.56 -11.32 -5.04
CA GLY A 285 -1.23 -12.62 -4.44
C GLY A 285 -0.80 -13.63 -5.50
N SER A 286 -1.36 -14.84 -5.44
CA SER A 286 -1.06 -15.88 -6.43
C SER A 286 -1.67 -15.61 -7.79
N HIS A 287 -2.59 -14.64 -7.84
CA HIS A 287 -3.21 -14.11 -9.02
C HIS A 287 -2.94 -12.60 -9.12
N ASN A 288 -3.00 -12.07 -10.34
CA ASN A 288 -2.73 -10.67 -10.62
C ASN A 288 -3.93 -10.02 -11.31
N SER A 289 -4.62 -9.15 -10.57
CA SER A 289 -5.82 -8.45 -11.02
C SER A 289 -5.60 -7.48 -12.19
N ASP A 290 -4.37 -7.21 -12.60
CA ASP A 290 -4.07 -6.38 -13.79
C ASP A 290 -3.95 -7.18 -15.07
N THR A 291 -3.84 -8.51 -14.98
CA THR A 291 -3.52 -9.37 -16.14
C THR A 291 -4.58 -10.43 -16.42
N GLU A 292 -5.48 -10.69 -15.47
CA GLU A 292 -6.45 -11.77 -15.57
C GLU A 292 -7.85 -11.24 -15.88
N GLY A 293 -8.42 -11.67 -17.00
CA GLY A 293 -9.65 -11.10 -17.55
C GLY A 293 -10.85 -11.16 -16.61
N ALA A 294 -11.05 -12.25 -15.87
CA ALA A 294 -12.17 -12.35 -14.93
C ALA A 294 -12.07 -11.34 -13.78
N LEU A 295 -10.86 -11.10 -13.26
CA LEU A 295 -10.61 -10.15 -12.18
C LEU A 295 -10.78 -8.70 -12.69
N ILE A 296 -10.29 -8.42 -13.90
CA ILE A 296 -10.46 -7.14 -14.60
C ILE A 296 -11.95 -6.87 -14.83
N ASP A 297 -12.71 -7.82 -15.38
CA ASP A 297 -14.14 -7.68 -15.63
C ASP A 297 -14.90 -7.34 -14.34
N MET A 298 -14.61 -8.04 -13.24
CA MET A 298 -15.27 -7.78 -11.96
C MET A 298 -14.91 -6.38 -11.44
N ARG A 299 -13.65 -5.93 -11.59
CA ARG A 299 -13.22 -4.58 -11.21
C ARG A 299 -13.89 -3.49 -12.06
N GLU A 300 -13.90 -3.66 -13.38
CA GLU A 300 -14.36 -2.62 -14.32
C GLU A 300 -15.88 -2.55 -14.49
N ILE A 301 -16.60 -3.63 -14.18
CA ILE A 301 -18.03 -3.75 -14.48
C ILE A 301 -18.87 -3.89 -13.21
N ALA A 302 -18.49 -4.75 -12.28
CA ALA A 302 -19.31 -5.00 -11.08
C ALA A 302 -19.14 -3.90 -10.03
N LEU A 303 -17.91 -3.40 -9.83
CA LEU A 303 -17.65 -2.39 -8.80
C LEU A 303 -18.37 -1.06 -9.02
N PRO A 304 -18.41 -0.49 -10.24
CA PRO A 304 -19.18 0.74 -10.46
C PRO A 304 -20.66 0.60 -10.07
N ILE A 305 -21.25 -0.57 -10.33
CA ILE A 305 -22.64 -0.84 -9.93
C ILE A 305 -22.72 -0.90 -8.41
N LEU A 306 -21.91 -1.74 -7.76
CA LEU A 306 -21.94 -1.92 -6.30
C LEU A 306 -21.69 -0.61 -5.52
N GLU A 307 -20.68 0.17 -5.92
CA GLU A 307 -20.32 1.45 -5.30
C GLU A 307 -21.44 2.49 -5.45
N SER A 308 -22.10 2.52 -6.62
CA SER A 308 -23.23 3.43 -6.87
C SER A 308 -24.46 3.18 -6.00
N TYR A 309 -24.56 2.00 -5.37
CA TYR A 309 -25.59 1.66 -4.39
C TYR A 309 -25.06 1.55 -2.95
N GLY A 310 -23.80 1.93 -2.72
CA GLY A 310 -23.24 2.06 -1.37
C GLY A 310 -22.83 0.74 -0.71
N VAL A 311 -22.35 -0.25 -1.49
CA VAL A 311 -21.75 -1.49 -0.97
C VAL A 311 -20.74 -1.20 0.14
N ASP A 312 -20.72 -2.03 1.19
CA ASP A 312 -19.83 -1.83 2.33
C ASP A 312 -18.60 -2.71 2.26
N LEU A 313 -18.83 -3.99 2.01
CA LEU A 313 -17.80 -5.02 2.04
C LEU A 313 -17.93 -5.91 0.81
N VAL A 314 -16.79 -6.28 0.25
CA VAL A 314 -16.68 -7.25 -0.82
C VAL A 314 -15.71 -8.34 -0.40
N PHE A 315 -16.16 -9.60 -0.44
CA PHE A 315 -15.33 -10.76 -0.10
C PHE A 315 -15.09 -11.67 -1.30
N THR A 316 -13.82 -12.02 -1.54
CA THR A 316 -13.40 -12.86 -2.66
C THR A 316 -12.36 -13.91 -2.26
N GLY A 317 -12.17 -14.94 -3.08
CA GLY A 317 -11.17 -16.00 -2.87
C GLY A 317 -10.08 -15.97 -3.96
N HIS A 318 -9.81 -17.13 -4.56
CA HIS A 318 -8.97 -17.40 -5.74
C HIS A 318 -7.47 -17.16 -5.55
N SER A 319 -7.09 -15.95 -5.13
CA SER A 319 -5.71 -15.68 -4.69
C SER A 319 -5.50 -16.34 -3.33
N HIS A 320 -4.51 -17.23 -3.21
CA HIS A 320 -4.27 -17.99 -1.98
C HIS A 320 -3.49 -17.17 -0.94
N SER A 321 -4.00 -15.98 -0.67
CA SER A 321 -3.50 -14.96 0.24
C SER A 321 -4.68 -14.39 1.05
N TYR A 322 -4.35 -13.65 2.10
CA TYR A 322 -5.26 -12.67 2.66
C TYR A 322 -4.82 -11.29 2.19
N GLU A 323 -5.73 -10.52 1.60
CA GLU A 323 -5.48 -9.14 1.23
C GLU A 323 -6.70 -8.30 1.62
N ARG A 324 -6.49 -7.13 2.20
CA ARG A 324 -7.54 -6.20 2.59
C ARG A 324 -7.21 -4.81 2.10
N SER A 325 -8.16 -4.19 1.41
CA SER A 325 -8.04 -2.80 0.96
C SER A 325 -8.17 -1.77 2.08
N TYR A 326 -7.77 -0.54 1.76
CA TYR A 326 -8.29 0.65 2.43
C TYR A 326 -9.80 0.78 2.21
N LEU A 327 -10.45 1.79 2.81
CA LEU A 327 -11.78 2.19 2.37
C LEU A 327 -11.63 2.98 1.06
N ILE A 328 -11.99 2.36 -0.06
CA ILE A 328 -11.75 2.92 -1.39
C ILE A 328 -13.03 3.05 -2.21
N ASP A 329 -13.04 4.01 -3.14
CA ASP A 329 -14.15 4.29 -4.05
C ASP A 329 -13.63 4.72 -5.42
N GLY A 330 -14.31 4.32 -6.50
CA GLY A 330 -14.10 4.89 -7.83
C GLY A 330 -12.87 4.40 -8.60
N HIS A 331 -12.12 3.41 -8.09
CA HIS A 331 -10.93 2.89 -8.77
C HIS A 331 -11.21 1.65 -9.62
N TYR A 332 -11.32 1.80 -10.93
CA TYR A 332 -11.60 0.65 -11.82
C TYR A 332 -10.42 0.23 -12.70
N GLY A 333 -9.35 1.03 -12.73
CA GLY A 333 -8.17 0.79 -13.56
C GLY A 333 -7.20 -0.23 -12.96
N SER A 334 -6.07 -0.43 -13.64
CA SER A 334 -4.98 -1.28 -13.13
C SER A 334 -4.34 -0.72 -11.87
N SER A 335 -3.63 -1.55 -11.13
CA SER A 335 -2.90 -1.16 -9.91
C SER A 335 -2.05 0.10 -10.10
N SER A 336 -1.37 0.24 -11.24
CA SER A 336 -0.55 1.41 -11.60
C SER A 336 -1.31 2.73 -11.71
N THR A 337 -2.64 2.70 -11.80
CA THR A 337 -3.49 3.91 -11.86
C THR A 337 -4.03 4.31 -10.48
N PHE A 338 -3.88 3.46 -9.47
CA PHE A 338 -4.31 3.72 -8.11
C PHE A 338 -3.50 4.87 -7.51
N ASN A 339 -4.19 5.81 -6.86
CA ASN A 339 -3.59 6.92 -6.15
C ASN A 339 -4.53 7.38 -5.02
N SER A 340 -4.07 8.33 -4.19
CA SER A 340 -4.80 8.74 -2.99
C SER A 340 -6.18 9.36 -3.25
N SER A 341 -6.53 9.74 -4.49
CA SER A 341 -7.88 10.22 -4.81
C SER A 341 -8.97 9.16 -4.64
N TYR A 342 -8.61 7.87 -4.68
CA TYR A 342 -9.54 6.76 -4.51
C TYR A 342 -9.65 6.31 -3.04
N LEU A 343 -8.84 6.88 -2.14
CA LEU A 343 -8.94 6.62 -0.71
C LEU A 343 -10.06 7.51 -0.15
N VAL A 344 -11.19 6.90 0.19
CA VAL A 344 -12.20 7.56 1.03
C VAL A 344 -11.64 7.70 2.44
N ASP A 345 -11.00 6.64 2.93
CA ASP A 345 -10.20 6.65 4.15
C ASP A 345 -8.94 5.79 3.96
N GLY A 346 -7.77 6.43 4.13
CA GLY A 346 -6.45 5.80 4.02
C GLY A 346 -5.89 5.29 5.36
N GLY A 347 -6.67 5.31 6.44
CA GLY A 347 -6.32 4.76 7.74
C GLY A 347 -6.33 3.23 7.77
N ASP A 348 -5.94 2.65 8.92
CA ASP A 348 -5.91 1.20 9.12
C ASP A 348 -7.28 0.57 9.38
N GLY A 349 -8.29 1.39 9.68
CA GLY A 349 -9.65 0.99 10.04
C GLY A 349 -9.75 0.43 11.46
N ARG A 350 -8.74 0.63 12.32
CA ARG A 350 -8.71 0.09 13.69
C ARG A 350 -9.06 1.18 14.69
N GLU A 351 -9.99 0.89 15.60
CA GLU A 351 -10.38 1.84 16.65
C GLU A 351 -9.23 2.26 17.57
N ASP A 352 -8.25 1.38 17.80
CA ASP A 352 -7.05 1.64 18.58
C ASP A 352 -5.85 2.09 17.72
N GLY A 353 -6.07 2.27 16.41
CA GLY A 353 -5.11 2.78 15.43
C GLY A 353 -5.51 4.17 14.92
N ASN A 354 -5.82 4.28 13.63
CA ASN A 354 -6.24 5.53 12.99
C ASN A 354 -7.75 5.83 13.13
N GLY A 355 -8.51 4.94 13.76
CA GLY A 355 -9.96 5.03 13.88
C GLY A 355 -10.65 3.98 13.02
N ALA A 356 -11.91 3.70 13.36
CA ALA A 356 -12.76 2.84 12.54
C ALA A 356 -13.07 3.55 11.20
N TYR A 357 -13.36 2.77 10.16
CA TYR A 357 -13.92 3.34 8.95
C TYR A 357 -15.35 3.84 9.23
N HIS A 358 -15.64 5.06 8.80
CA HIS A 358 -16.95 5.69 9.00
C HIS A 358 -17.67 5.88 7.67
N LYS A 359 -18.89 5.34 7.57
CA LYS A 359 -19.77 5.57 6.41
C LYS A 359 -21.07 6.23 6.85
N GLN A 360 -21.56 7.18 6.07
CA GLN A 360 -22.93 7.63 6.25
C GLN A 360 -23.91 6.52 5.84
N ALA A 361 -25.02 6.41 6.57
CA ALA A 361 -26.05 5.42 6.26
C ALA A 361 -26.62 5.66 4.86
N GLN A 362 -26.65 4.61 4.03
CA GLN A 362 -27.16 4.64 2.65
C GLN A 362 -26.48 5.67 1.71
N ALA A 363 -25.23 6.05 2.01
CA ALA A 363 -24.46 6.90 1.11
C ALA A 363 -23.93 6.10 -0.09
N VAL A 364 -24.23 6.60 -1.29
CA VAL A 364 -23.70 6.10 -2.56
C VAL A 364 -22.28 6.61 -2.76
N ASN A 365 -21.42 5.81 -3.40
CA ASN A 365 -20.02 6.15 -3.66
C ASN A 365 -19.30 6.65 -2.38
N ALA A 366 -19.57 5.96 -1.26
CA ALA A 366 -18.98 6.24 0.05
C ALA A 366 -17.85 5.26 0.38
N GLY A 367 -17.34 4.57 -0.64
CA GLY A 367 -16.31 3.56 -0.55
C GLY A 367 -16.72 2.24 0.07
N ALA A 368 -15.88 1.24 -0.15
CA ALA A 368 -16.02 -0.11 0.36
C ALA A 368 -14.66 -0.70 0.74
N VAL A 369 -14.68 -1.74 1.57
CA VAL A 369 -13.49 -2.56 1.85
C VAL A 369 -13.57 -3.85 1.05
N TYR A 370 -12.56 -4.07 0.23
CA TYR A 370 -12.37 -5.25 -0.62
C TYR A 370 -11.41 -6.21 0.08
N THR A 371 -11.86 -7.44 0.33
CA THR A 371 -11.09 -8.45 1.06
C THR A 371 -10.96 -9.73 0.24
N VAL A 372 -9.72 -10.11 -0.04
CA VAL A 372 -9.35 -11.44 -0.51
C VAL A 372 -9.12 -12.32 0.71
N ALA A 373 -9.89 -13.40 0.82
CA ALA A 373 -9.81 -14.38 1.91
C ALA A 373 -9.65 -15.81 1.34
N GLY A 374 -8.77 -15.97 0.34
CA GLY A 374 -8.54 -17.25 -0.37
C GLY A 374 -7.51 -18.17 0.30
N ALA A 375 -7.18 -17.94 1.57
CA ALA A 375 -6.13 -18.66 2.29
C ALA A 375 -6.67 -19.69 3.30
N SER A 376 -7.87 -20.25 3.10
CA SER A 376 -8.47 -21.18 4.08
C SER A 376 -8.07 -22.64 3.92
N GLY A 377 -7.57 -23.06 2.75
CA GLY A 377 -7.11 -24.45 2.51
C GLY A 377 -5.63 -24.58 2.11
N LYS A 378 -5.05 -23.51 1.56
CA LYS A 378 -3.67 -23.42 1.10
C LYS A 378 -3.28 -21.95 1.01
N THR A 379 -1.97 -21.70 0.96
CA THR A 379 -1.41 -20.38 0.67
C THR A 379 -0.44 -20.49 -0.49
N SER A 380 -0.43 -19.51 -1.37
CA SER A 380 0.56 -19.42 -2.45
C SER A 380 0.98 -17.96 -2.65
N GLY A 381 2.24 -17.77 -3.07
CA GLY A 381 2.91 -16.46 -3.02
C GLY A 381 2.38 -15.47 -4.05
N GLY A 382 3.04 -14.33 -4.16
CA GLY A 382 2.71 -13.18 -5.00
C GLY A 382 3.63 -12.03 -4.64
N SER A 383 3.58 -10.91 -5.35
CA SER A 383 4.30 -9.71 -4.89
C SER A 383 3.61 -9.08 -3.67
N LEU A 384 2.30 -9.31 -3.49
CA LEU A 384 1.48 -8.83 -2.38
C LEU A 384 1.55 -7.31 -2.16
N ASP A 385 1.81 -6.58 -3.25
CA ASP A 385 2.11 -5.15 -3.29
C ASP A 385 1.04 -4.35 -4.03
N HIS A 386 -0.19 -4.88 -4.16
CA HIS A 386 -1.27 -4.16 -4.79
C HIS A 386 -1.58 -2.87 -3.99
N PRO A 387 -1.49 -1.66 -4.59
CA PRO A 387 -1.50 -0.39 -3.87
C PRO A 387 -2.84 -0.04 -3.21
N ALA A 388 -3.93 -0.67 -3.67
CA ALA A 388 -5.23 -0.57 -2.99
C ALA A 388 -5.26 -1.31 -1.64
N MET A 389 -4.31 -2.22 -1.37
CA MET A 389 -4.26 -3.05 -0.16
C MET A 389 -3.58 -2.33 1.00
N PHE A 390 -4.27 -2.28 2.14
CA PHE A 390 -3.68 -1.90 3.42
C PHE A 390 -2.89 -3.08 4.03
N SER A 391 -3.44 -4.29 3.96
CA SER A 391 -2.81 -5.49 4.49
C SER A 391 -2.77 -6.59 3.44
N SER A 392 -1.63 -7.26 3.30
CA SER A 392 -1.44 -8.39 2.40
C SER A 392 -0.56 -9.44 3.10
N LEU A 393 -1.10 -10.65 3.30
CA LEU A 393 -0.49 -11.71 4.09
C LEU A 393 -0.54 -13.04 3.35
N ASN A 394 0.62 -13.70 3.27
CA ASN A 394 0.74 -15.09 2.79
C ASN A 394 0.61 -16.07 3.97
N GLN A 395 -0.55 -16.09 4.65
CA GLN A 395 -0.76 -16.86 5.87
C GLN A 395 -2.13 -17.52 5.88
N LEU A 396 -2.21 -18.80 6.30
CA LEU A 396 -3.46 -19.56 6.38
C LEU A 396 -4.42 -18.94 7.42
N GLY A 397 -5.70 -18.85 7.07
CA GLY A 397 -6.70 -18.29 7.96
C GLY A 397 -8.09 -18.18 7.36
N SER A 398 -8.96 -17.50 8.09
CA SER A 398 -10.34 -17.22 7.70
C SER A 398 -10.79 -15.88 8.29
N VAL A 399 -11.87 -15.31 7.75
CA VAL A 399 -12.44 -14.07 8.28
C VAL A 399 -13.61 -14.38 9.20
N VAL A 400 -13.65 -13.70 10.35
CA VAL A 400 -14.80 -13.64 11.25
C VAL A 400 -15.38 -12.24 11.19
N LEU A 401 -16.66 -12.13 10.86
CA LEU A 401 -17.38 -10.87 10.76
C LEU A 401 -18.48 -10.82 11.82
N ASP A 402 -18.43 -9.82 12.69
CA ASP A 402 -19.44 -9.54 13.70
C ASP A 402 -20.18 -8.25 13.34
N VAL A 403 -21.47 -8.37 13.04
CA VAL A 403 -22.34 -7.23 12.72
C VAL A 403 -23.26 -6.97 13.89
N GLN A 404 -23.30 -5.73 14.38
CA GLN A 404 -24.16 -5.28 15.48
C GLN A 404 -24.67 -3.88 15.20
N ASP A 405 -25.96 -3.75 14.89
CA ASP A 405 -26.64 -2.48 14.62
C ASP A 405 -25.97 -1.62 13.54
N ASP A 406 -25.15 -0.68 13.98
CA ASP A 406 -24.43 0.35 13.23
C ASP A 406 -22.92 0.07 13.17
N ARG A 407 -22.51 -1.16 13.52
CA ARG A 407 -21.11 -1.57 13.58
C ARG A 407 -20.89 -2.91 12.90
N ILE A 408 -19.78 -3.01 12.17
CA ILE A 408 -19.19 -4.27 11.70
C ILE A 408 -17.77 -4.35 12.21
N ASP A 409 -17.42 -5.44 12.88
CA ASP A 409 -16.04 -5.79 13.22
C ASP A 409 -15.61 -6.99 12.37
N ALA A 410 -14.48 -6.85 11.67
CA ALA A 410 -13.89 -7.90 10.84
C ALA A 410 -12.54 -8.31 11.40
N VAL A 411 -12.31 -9.61 11.50
CA VAL A 411 -11.08 -10.20 12.05
C VAL A 411 -10.55 -11.25 11.07
N TYR A 412 -9.28 -11.14 10.68
CA TYR A 412 -8.56 -12.23 10.04
C TYR A 412 -7.90 -13.11 11.09
N LEU A 413 -8.47 -14.30 11.26
CA LEU A 413 -8.05 -15.31 12.23
C LEU A 413 -7.17 -16.36 11.54
N LYS A 414 -5.91 -16.45 11.96
CA LYS A 414 -4.97 -17.44 11.42
C LYS A 414 -5.32 -18.85 11.87
N SER A 415 -4.79 -19.83 11.16
CA SER A 415 -4.92 -21.27 11.49
C SER A 415 -4.33 -21.68 12.85
N ASP A 416 -3.49 -20.82 13.46
CA ASP A 416 -2.97 -21.00 14.83
C ASP A 416 -3.88 -20.38 15.92
N GLY A 417 -4.98 -19.73 15.54
CA GLY A 417 -5.93 -19.06 16.43
C GLY A 417 -5.54 -17.63 16.83
N SER A 418 -4.42 -17.09 16.36
CA SER A 418 -4.06 -15.69 16.58
C SER A 418 -4.62 -14.78 15.50
N VAL A 419 -4.97 -13.55 15.90
CA VAL A 419 -5.46 -12.49 15.00
C VAL A 419 -4.27 -11.86 14.28
N ALA A 420 -4.31 -11.83 12.94
CA ALA A 420 -3.27 -11.20 12.14
C ALA A 420 -3.67 -9.83 11.59
N ASP A 421 -4.97 -9.62 11.37
CA ASP A 421 -5.51 -8.33 10.97
C ASP A 421 -6.93 -8.17 11.49
N TYR A 422 -7.37 -6.93 11.65
CA TYR A 422 -8.75 -6.58 11.98
C TYR A 422 -9.02 -5.13 11.61
N TYR A 423 -10.30 -4.82 11.45
CA TYR A 423 -10.82 -3.47 11.21
C TYR A 423 -12.29 -3.38 11.63
N THR A 424 -12.76 -2.15 11.81
CA THR A 424 -14.14 -1.83 12.18
C THR A 424 -14.72 -0.87 11.15
N LEU A 425 -15.95 -1.14 10.70
CA LEU A 425 -16.80 -0.16 10.01
C LEU A 425 -17.91 0.28 10.96
N THR A 426 -18.23 1.57 10.95
CA THR A 426 -19.43 2.09 11.59
C THR A 426 -20.29 2.89 10.62
N LYS A 427 -21.60 2.85 10.83
CA LYS A 427 -22.60 3.62 10.08
C LYS A 427 -23.37 4.56 11.00
N GLY A 428 -23.47 5.82 10.62
CA GLY A 428 -24.23 6.81 11.40
C GLY A 428 -23.57 8.18 11.39
N SER A 429 -24.01 9.08 12.27
CA SER A 429 -23.32 10.35 12.51
C SER A 429 -22.03 10.06 13.26
N ASP A 430 -20.90 10.26 12.58
CA ASP A 430 -19.60 10.34 13.23
C ASP A 430 -19.60 11.54 14.20
N SER A 431 -19.21 11.26 15.44
CA SER A 431 -19.17 12.21 16.55
C SER A 431 -17.78 12.32 17.19
N THR A 432 -16.78 11.69 16.58
CA THR A 432 -15.40 11.65 17.08
C THR A 432 -14.67 12.86 16.55
N PRO A 433 -14.10 13.74 17.40
CA PRO A 433 -13.35 14.89 16.90
C PRO A 433 -11.93 14.53 16.43
N PRO A 434 -11.42 15.21 15.38
CA PRO A 434 -10.06 15.00 14.90
C PRO A 434 -9.04 15.37 15.98
N GLN A 435 -7.95 14.62 16.06
CA GLN A 435 -6.84 14.84 17.00
C GLN A 435 -5.58 15.27 16.25
N LEU A 436 -4.85 16.24 16.80
CA LEU A 436 -3.52 16.60 16.29
C LEU A 436 -2.48 15.59 16.80
N GLN A 437 -1.86 14.84 15.89
CA GLN A 437 -0.95 13.76 16.23
C GLN A 437 0.52 14.18 16.19
N SER A 438 0.96 14.85 15.12
CA SER A 438 2.36 15.22 14.95
C SER A 438 2.55 16.55 14.19
N ALA A 439 3.76 17.11 14.30
CA ALA A 439 4.20 18.27 13.54
C ALA A 439 5.68 18.11 13.13
N SER A 440 6.05 18.48 11.91
CA SER A 440 7.42 18.40 11.41
C SER A 440 7.75 19.57 10.48
N ALA A 441 9.01 20.03 10.47
CA ALA A 441 9.47 21.11 9.60
C ALA A 441 10.64 20.63 8.74
N ASN A 442 10.42 20.54 7.43
CA ASN A 442 11.42 20.10 6.45
C ASN A 442 12.18 21.28 5.81
N SER A 443 11.72 22.51 6.02
CA SER A 443 12.37 23.73 5.59
C SER A 443 12.22 24.81 6.66
N SER A 444 12.96 25.91 6.52
CA SER A 444 12.87 27.03 7.45
C SER A 444 11.55 27.80 7.37
N ASN A 445 10.59 27.40 6.54
CA ASN A 445 9.34 28.14 6.35
C ASN A 445 8.13 27.25 6.11
N ASN A 446 8.24 25.95 6.36
CA ASN A 446 7.15 24.99 6.18
C ASN A 446 7.04 24.07 7.40
N VAL A 447 5.81 23.84 7.85
CA VAL A 447 5.48 22.89 8.92
C VAL A 447 4.32 22.00 8.47
N ALA A 448 4.57 20.69 8.40
CA ALA A 448 3.55 19.68 8.15
C ALA A 448 2.91 19.26 9.47
N LEU A 449 1.57 19.18 9.50
CA LEU A 449 0.78 18.69 10.63
C LEU A 449 0.03 17.41 10.24
N GLN A 450 0.04 16.41 11.13
CA GLN A 450 -0.72 15.16 10.96
C GLN A 450 -1.89 15.11 11.94
N PHE A 451 -3.06 14.71 11.45
CA PHE A 451 -4.28 14.51 12.23
C PHE A 451 -4.71 13.03 12.25
N SER A 452 -5.58 12.66 13.20
CA SER A 452 -6.10 11.29 13.33
C SER A 452 -6.93 10.83 12.14
N GLU A 453 -7.56 11.75 11.44
CA GLU A 453 -8.55 11.48 10.39
C GLU A 453 -8.58 12.62 9.37
N ALA A 454 -9.33 12.41 8.29
CA ALA A 454 -9.49 13.40 7.23
C ALA A 454 -10.22 14.66 7.74
N LEU A 455 -9.71 15.83 7.34
CA LEU A 455 -10.25 17.11 7.77
C LEU A 455 -11.21 17.69 6.73
N ASP A 456 -12.20 18.45 7.19
CA ASP A 456 -12.94 19.37 6.32
C ASP A 456 -11.96 20.42 5.77
N ALA A 457 -11.78 20.38 4.46
CA ALA A 457 -10.83 21.25 3.76
C ALA A 457 -11.11 22.74 4.00
N THR A 458 -12.37 23.13 4.25
CA THR A 458 -12.74 24.53 4.46
C THR A 458 -12.23 25.03 5.82
N SER A 459 -12.52 24.29 6.90
CA SER A 459 -12.09 24.62 8.25
C SER A 459 -10.58 24.52 8.43
N ALA A 460 -9.94 23.52 7.80
CA ALA A 460 -8.51 23.27 7.89
C ALA A 460 -7.66 24.24 7.03
N ALA A 461 -8.23 24.90 6.02
CA ALA A 461 -7.52 25.92 5.23
C ALA A 461 -7.40 27.29 5.95
N ILE A 462 -8.06 27.46 7.11
CA ILE A 462 -8.05 28.73 7.85
C ILE A 462 -6.73 28.88 8.60
N ALA A 463 -5.80 29.69 8.09
CA ALA A 463 -4.50 29.93 8.73
C ALA A 463 -4.60 30.38 10.20
N ALA A 464 -5.66 31.13 10.55
CA ALA A 464 -5.92 31.60 11.92
C ALA A 464 -6.28 30.47 12.91
N SER A 465 -6.58 29.27 12.42
CA SER A 465 -6.77 28.06 13.23
C SER A 465 -5.47 27.54 13.82
N TYR A 466 -4.32 28.04 13.35
CA TYR A 466 -2.98 27.59 13.71
C TYR A 466 -2.17 28.73 14.31
N SER A 467 -1.44 28.44 15.40
CA SER A 467 -0.44 29.36 15.95
C SER A 467 0.81 28.60 16.35
N ILE A 468 1.97 29.20 16.15
CA ILE A 468 3.26 28.60 16.48
C ILE A 468 3.99 29.51 17.47
N THR A 469 4.61 28.93 18.50
CA THR A 469 5.36 29.67 19.51
C THR A 469 6.58 30.40 18.92
N ASN A 470 7.24 31.23 19.73
CA ASN A 470 8.47 31.95 19.36
C ASN A 470 8.29 32.99 18.23
N GLY A 471 7.07 33.54 18.10
CA GLY A 471 6.79 34.63 17.16
C GLY A 471 6.66 34.19 15.69
N VAL A 472 6.57 32.89 15.43
CA VAL A 472 6.38 32.34 14.09
C VAL A 472 4.96 32.65 13.61
N THR A 473 4.85 33.33 12.48
CA THR A 473 3.58 33.65 11.82
C THR A 473 3.18 32.52 10.88
N VAL A 474 1.93 32.08 10.92
CA VAL A 474 1.35 31.15 9.94
C VAL A 474 0.72 31.98 8.82
N ASN A 475 1.30 31.91 7.62
CA ASN A 475 0.89 32.68 6.45
C ASN A 475 -0.27 32.01 5.70
N SER A 476 -0.26 30.69 5.61
CA SER A 476 -1.33 29.89 4.99
C SER A 476 -1.35 28.47 5.55
N ALA A 477 -2.49 27.80 5.40
CA ALA A 477 -2.68 26.38 5.70
C ALA A 477 -3.26 25.70 4.45
N GLN A 478 -2.72 24.55 4.07
CA GLN A 478 -3.13 23.78 2.90
C GLN A 478 -3.47 22.35 3.34
N PRO A 479 -4.76 22.01 3.50
CA PRO A 479 -5.19 20.67 3.90
C PRO A 479 -5.17 19.69 2.72
N ALA A 480 -4.84 18.44 3.02
CA ALA A 480 -4.89 17.29 2.11
C ALA A 480 -5.18 16.02 2.94
N GLY A 481 -6.45 15.57 2.94
CA GLY A 481 -6.88 14.46 3.79
C GLY A 481 -6.66 14.77 5.27
N SER A 482 -5.84 13.95 5.94
CA SER A 482 -5.48 14.10 7.36
C SER A 482 -4.22 14.94 7.60
N VAL A 483 -3.64 15.55 6.55
CA VAL A 483 -2.43 16.37 6.63
C VAL A 483 -2.76 17.84 6.39
N VAL A 484 -2.10 18.76 7.11
CA VAL A 484 -2.14 20.19 6.82
C VAL A 484 -0.72 20.73 6.68
N GLN A 485 -0.42 21.34 5.54
CA GLN A 485 0.86 22.03 5.31
C GLN A 485 0.73 23.51 5.64
N LEU A 486 1.55 23.99 6.58
CA LEU A 486 1.59 25.38 7.00
C LEU A 486 2.77 26.11 6.34
N ALA A 487 2.48 27.17 5.60
CA ALA A 487 3.51 28.13 5.23
C ALA A 487 3.73 29.11 6.39
N THR A 488 4.97 29.28 6.83
CA THR A 488 5.31 30.04 8.03
C THR A 488 6.36 31.12 7.75
N SER A 489 6.51 32.08 8.67
CA SER A 489 7.71 32.92 8.73
C SER A 489 8.92 32.07 9.14
N THR A 490 10.14 32.56 8.87
CA THR A 490 11.38 31.81 9.10
C THR A 490 11.48 31.17 10.49
N LEU A 491 11.62 29.84 10.51
CA LEU A 491 12.00 29.01 11.63
C LEU A 491 13.52 29.07 11.77
N ASN A 492 13.96 29.44 12.96
CA ASN A 492 15.36 29.33 13.37
C ASN A 492 15.70 27.89 13.73
N GLU A 493 16.88 27.45 13.29
CA GLU A 493 17.45 26.14 13.57
C GLU A 493 17.73 25.92 15.06
N GLY A 494 17.54 24.70 15.54
CA GLY A 494 17.80 24.32 16.93
C GLY A 494 16.81 24.89 17.95
N VAL A 495 15.74 25.54 17.49
CA VAL A 495 14.65 26.05 18.35
C VAL A 495 13.51 25.02 18.40
N ASN A 496 13.02 24.75 19.61
CA ASN A 496 11.80 23.98 19.82
C ASN A 496 10.57 24.90 19.68
N TYR A 497 9.69 24.55 18.77
CA TYR A 497 8.40 25.18 18.53
C TYR A 497 7.28 24.31 19.07
N THR A 498 6.15 24.94 19.40
CA THR A 498 4.89 24.25 19.66
C THR A 498 3.83 24.86 18.76
N VAL A 499 3.16 24.01 17.98
CA VAL A 499 1.98 24.40 17.21
C VAL A 499 0.75 24.18 18.08
N THR A 500 -0.20 25.13 18.05
CA THR A 500 -1.52 25.02 18.67
C THR A 500 -2.58 25.12 17.58
N VAL A 501 -3.54 24.20 17.59
CA VAL A 501 -4.63 24.08 16.61
C VAL A 501 -5.98 24.26 17.29
N ASN A 502 -6.88 25.02 16.66
CA ASN A 502 -8.25 25.28 17.11
C ASN A 502 -9.22 25.35 15.92
N ASN A 503 -10.49 25.00 16.13
CA ASN A 503 -11.60 25.19 15.17
C ASN A 503 -11.45 24.46 13.82
N VAL A 504 -10.50 23.52 13.71
CA VAL A 504 -10.41 22.59 12.59
C VAL A 504 -11.45 21.49 12.79
N GLN A 505 -12.21 21.18 11.74
CA GLN A 505 -13.23 20.13 11.75
C GLN A 505 -12.79 18.94 10.91
N ASP A 506 -13.31 17.76 11.25
CA ASP A 506 -13.32 16.62 10.33
C ASP A 506 -14.39 16.83 9.23
N THR A 507 -14.50 15.87 8.32
CA THR A 507 -15.51 15.86 7.25
C THR A 507 -16.94 15.67 7.76
N SER A 508 -17.10 15.27 9.01
CA SER A 508 -18.38 15.06 9.71
C SER A 508 -18.84 16.29 10.51
N GLY A 509 -18.00 17.33 10.60
CA GLY A 509 -18.26 18.58 11.30
C GLY A 509 -17.88 18.57 12.79
N ASN A 510 -17.22 17.53 13.30
CA ASN A 510 -16.73 17.56 14.68
C ASN A 510 -15.48 18.42 14.77
N SER A 511 -15.45 19.33 15.73
CA SER A 511 -14.33 20.26 15.90
C SER A 511 -13.25 19.67 16.80
N ILE A 512 -11.99 19.76 16.38
CA ILE A 512 -10.81 19.42 17.20
C ILE A 512 -10.92 20.00 18.61
N ALA A 513 -10.42 19.26 19.60
CA ALA A 513 -10.33 19.74 20.97
C ALA A 513 -9.56 21.07 21.02
N ALA A 514 -10.13 22.06 21.73
CA ALA A 514 -9.53 23.39 21.83
C ALA A 514 -8.12 23.32 22.44
N ASN A 515 -7.20 24.09 21.86
CA ASN A 515 -5.78 24.14 22.21
C ASN A 515 -5.04 22.81 22.05
N SER A 516 -5.35 22.03 21.01
CA SER A 516 -4.58 20.83 20.67
C SER A 516 -3.16 21.23 20.28
N GLN A 517 -2.15 20.56 20.85
CA GLN A 517 -0.74 20.99 20.79
C GLN A 517 0.22 19.84 20.51
N VAL A 518 1.22 20.12 19.66
CA VAL A 518 2.39 19.25 19.45
C VAL A 518 3.64 20.12 19.34
N SER A 519 4.78 19.62 19.83
CA SER A 519 6.08 20.27 19.69
C SER A 519 6.91 19.70 18.54
N PHE A 520 7.68 20.55 17.87
CA PHE A 520 8.59 20.19 16.78
C PHE A 520 9.83 21.08 16.78
N SER A 521 10.87 20.71 16.02
CA SER A 521 12.06 21.54 15.81
C SER A 521 12.44 21.56 14.33
N TYR A 522 13.05 22.65 13.89
CA TYR A 522 13.63 22.75 12.55
C TYR A 522 15.15 22.48 12.59
N GLN A 523 15.64 21.63 11.68
CA GLN A 523 17.05 21.41 11.41
C GLN A 523 17.34 21.58 9.92
N ASN A 524 18.42 22.27 9.59
CA ASN A 524 18.83 22.49 8.20
C ASN A 524 19.71 21.33 7.73
N ILE A 525 19.07 20.31 7.15
CA ILE A 525 19.72 19.12 6.63
C ILE A 525 20.17 19.38 5.18
N ASN A 526 21.45 19.16 4.91
CA ASN A 526 22.08 19.30 3.60
C ASN A 526 22.59 17.93 3.14
N SER A 527 22.81 17.76 1.84
CA SER A 527 23.44 16.57 1.28
C SER A 527 24.42 16.96 0.18
N VAL A 528 25.59 16.31 0.15
CA VAL A 528 26.64 16.54 -0.85
C VAL A 528 27.19 15.19 -1.34
N SER A 529 27.33 15.03 -2.65
CA SER A 529 27.98 13.88 -3.28
C SER A 529 29.40 14.19 -3.75
N PHE A 530 30.25 13.18 -3.73
CA PHE A 530 31.64 13.19 -4.17
C PHE A 530 31.84 12.08 -5.21
N GLN A 531 32.08 12.45 -6.46
CA GLN A 531 32.25 11.54 -7.59
C GLN A 531 33.15 12.18 -8.64
N GLU A 532 34.24 11.50 -8.99
CA GLU A 532 35.28 11.99 -9.90
C GLU A 532 34.72 12.53 -11.23
N GLY A 533 34.88 13.82 -11.48
CA GLY A 533 34.41 14.51 -12.68
C GLY A 533 32.92 14.87 -12.71
N ILE A 534 32.16 14.64 -11.64
CA ILE A 534 30.72 14.92 -11.55
C ILE A 534 30.39 15.83 -10.36
N ALA A 535 30.70 15.40 -9.14
CA ALA A 535 30.23 16.03 -7.91
C ALA A 535 31.37 16.14 -6.88
N PRO A 536 31.41 17.19 -6.03
CA PRO A 536 30.43 18.27 -5.88
C PRO A 536 30.46 19.31 -7.02
N THR A 537 31.43 19.24 -7.93
CA THR A 537 31.46 20.02 -9.17
C THR A 537 32.00 19.15 -10.30
N ALA A 538 31.73 19.52 -11.56
CA ALA A 538 32.25 18.80 -12.73
C ALA A 538 33.79 18.74 -12.82
N GLY A 539 34.50 19.60 -12.05
CA GLY A 539 35.95 19.60 -11.96
C GLY A 539 36.51 18.85 -10.73
N TYR A 540 35.66 18.17 -9.95
CA TYR A 540 36.12 17.43 -8.77
C TYR A 540 37.05 16.29 -9.19
N SER A 541 38.26 16.29 -8.63
CA SER A 541 39.28 15.27 -8.87
C SER A 541 39.85 14.69 -7.57
N GLY A 542 38.96 14.43 -6.61
CA GLY A 542 39.31 14.06 -5.24
C GLY A 542 39.11 12.58 -4.93
N THR A 543 38.75 11.76 -5.92
CA THR A 543 38.59 10.31 -5.76
C THR A 543 39.94 9.65 -5.99
N GLN A 544 40.32 8.74 -5.11
CA GLN A 544 41.43 7.81 -5.31
C GLN A 544 40.88 6.41 -5.12
N ASP A 545 41.20 5.50 -6.03
CA ASP A 545 40.87 4.10 -5.85
C ASP A 545 41.87 3.14 -6.50
N THR A 546 41.97 1.95 -5.94
CA THR A 546 42.87 0.91 -6.45
C THR A 546 42.50 -0.43 -5.83
N TYR A 547 43.22 -1.48 -6.21
CA TYR A 547 43.17 -2.74 -5.50
C TYR A 547 44.57 -3.29 -5.26
N VAL A 548 44.72 -4.06 -4.20
CA VAL A 548 45.97 -4.73 -3.84
C VAL A 548 45.78 -6.24 -3.85
N ALA A 549 46.82 -6.97 -4.26
CA ALA A 549 46.75 -8.41 -4.48
C ALA A 549 47.84 -9.15 -3.71
N SER A 550 47.46 -10.14 -2.90
CA SER A 550 48.45 -10.89 -2.10
C SER A 550 49.35 -11.78 -2.96
N GLY A 551 48.83 -12.31 -4.06
CA GLY A 551 49.60 -13.09 -5.04
C GLY A 551 50.53 -12.23 -5.92
N ASN A 552 50.32 -10.91 -5.97
CA ASN A 552 51.14 -9.94 -6.71
C ASN A 552 51.53 -8.77 -5.80
N SER A 553 52.19 -9.07 -4.69
CA SER A 553 52.28 -8.17 -3.52
C SER A 553 53.02 -6.84 -3.71
N ASP A 554 53.83 -6.71 -4.76
CA ASP A 554 54.54 -5.48 -5.12
C ASP A 554 53.92 -4.73 -6.33
N SER A 555 52.80 -5.23 -6.88
CA SER A 555 52.14 -4.59 -8.02
C SER A 555 51.21 -3.48 -7.56
N ASN A 556 51.17 -2.40 -8.35
CA ASN A 556 50.25 -1.28 -8.20
C ASN A 556 49.25 -1.28 -9.36
N TRP A 557 47.99 -1.00 -9.05
CA TRP A 557 46.88 -1.01 -10.01
C TRP A 557 46.08 0.30 -10.03
N GLY A 558 46.65 1.40 -9.54
CA GLY A 558 45.96 2.70 -9.44
C GLY A 558 45.69 3.41 -10.77
N SER A 559 46.01 2.79 -11.91
CA SER A 559 45.60 3.26 -13.24
C SER A 559 44.65 2.28 -13.94
N SER A 560 44.23 1.23 -13.23
CA SER A 560 43.24 0.28 -13.72
C SER A 560 41.90 0.98 -13.90
N THR A 561 41.08 0.51 -14.85
CA THR A 561 39.70 1.01 -15.02
C THR A 561 38.68 0.26 -14.14
N ALA A 562 39.20 -0.60 -13.26
CA ALA A 562 38.44 -1.39 -12.32
C ALA A 562 39.25 -1.61 -11.03
N PHE A 563 38.54 -1.69 -9.92
CA PHE A 563 39.08 -2.07 -8.61
C PHE A 563 38.32 -3.29 -8.08
N LEU A 564 39.07 -4.24 -7.54
CA LEU A 564 38.64 -5.64 -7.38
C LEU A 564 38.65 -6.05 -5.91
N ALA A 565 37.70 -6.90 -5.51
CA ALA A 565 37.68 -7.55 -4.21
C ALA A 565 37.40 -9.05 -4.36
N ASP A 566 38.28 -9.89 -3.83
CA ASP A 566 38.20 -11.35 -4.00
C ASP A 566 38.85 -12.10 -2.82
N GLY A 567 38.28 -13.24 -2.46
CA GLY A 567 38.91 -14.17 -1.53
C GLY A 567 40.00 -14.97 -2.24
N SER A 568 40.90 -15.59 -1.47
CA SER A 568 42.05 -16.30 -2.06
C SER A 568 41.63 -17.50 -2.93
N ASP A 569 41.80 -17.38 -4.25
CA ASP A 569 41.50 -18.41 -5.26
C ASP A 569 42.73 -19.25 -5.69
N GLY A 570 43.93 -18.87 -5.24
CA GLY A 570 45.20 -19.53 -5.56
C GLY A 570 45.91 -19.04 -6.82
N THR A 571 45.29 -18.17 -7.64
CA THR A 571 45.89 -17.62 -8.87
C THR A 571 46.43 -16.21 -8.66
N ASN A 572 45.62 -15.33 -8.05
CA ASN A 572 46.02 -13.94 -7.74
C ASN A 572 46.11 -13.66 -6.23
N GLY A 573 45.79 -14.67 -5.40
CA GLY A 573 45.68 -14.50 -3.96
C GLY A 573 44.43 -13.70 -3.60
N GLU A 574 44.40 -13.14 -2.40
CA GLU A 574 43.32 -12.28 -1.92
C GLU A 574 43.45 -10.89 -2.57
N LEU A 575 42.33 -10.32 -3.01
CA LEU A 575 42.22 -8.97 -3.58
C LEU A 575 41.41 -8.08 -2.63
N VAL A 576 41.94 -6.91 -2.31
CA VAL A 576 41.25 -5.90 -1.49
C VAL A 576 41.17 -4.60 -2.27
N ALA A 577 39.94 -4.11 -2.44
CA ALA A 577 39.66 -2.83 -3.08
C ALA A 577 39.82 -1.69 -2.06
N LEU A 578 40.45 -0.59 -2.46
CA LEU A 578 40.68 0.61 -1.65
C LEU A 578 40.04 1.80 -2.37
N VAL A 579 39.25 2.61 -1.67
CA VAL A 579 38.60 3.80 -2.26
C VAL A 579 38.55 4.95 -1.26
N GLN A 580 38.84 6.17 -1.70
CA GLN A 580 38.92 7.37 -0.87
C GLN A 580 38.38 8.60 -1.62
N TRP A 581 37.77 9.55 -0.89
CA TRP A 581 37.30 10.84 -1.43
C TRP A 581 37.85 12.02 -0.63
N ASP A 582 38.13 13.14 -1.29
CA ASP A 582 38.35 14.45 -0.65
C ASP A 582 37.00 15.08 -0.27
N VAL A 583 36.67 15.03 1.02
CA VAL A 583 35.41 15.54 1.58
C VAL A 583 35.47 17.01 2.02
N SER A 584 36.55 17.74 1.67
CA SER A 584 36.82 19.11 2.14
C SER A 584 35.78 20.17 1.73
N ALA A 585 34.85 19.83 0.82
CA ALA A 585 33.72 20.67 0.46
C ALA A 585 32.69 20.82 1.61
N ILE A 586 32.71 19.94 2.61
CA ILE A 586 31.86 20.05 3.80
C ILE A 586 32.65 20.74 4.92
N ALA A 587 32.05 21.76 5.53
CA ALA A 587 32.67 22.47 6.64
C ALA A 587 32.79 21.55 7.88
N GLY A 588 33.94 21.54 8.55
CA GLY A 588 34.21 20.74 9.76
C GLY A 588 33.37 21.06 11.00
N SER A 589 32.33 21.89 10.87
CA SER A 589 31.32 22.12 11.92
C SER A 589 30.00 21.38 11.65
N ALA A 590 29.89 20.74 10.48
CA ALA A 590 28.73 19.93 10.10
C ALA A 590 28.64 18.65 10.93
N THR A 591 27.42 18.21 11.21
CA THR A 591 27.16 16.91 11.85
C THR A 591 26.65 15.93 10.81
N VAL A 592 27.40 14.88 10.52
CA VAL A 592 27.01 13.81 9.61
C VAL A 592 25.83 13.04 10.20
N LEU A 593 24.78 12.89 9.41
CA LEU A 593 23.56 12.16 9.76
C LEU A 593 23.50 10.81 9.06
N ASP A 594 23.89 10.77 7.79
CA ASP A 594 23.85 9.56 6.97
C ASP A 594 24.93 9.58 5.88
N VAL A 595 25.41 8.40 5.47
CA VAL A 595 26.41 8.25 4.42
C VAL A 595 26.07 7.06 3.54
N THR A 596 26.04 7.26 2.23
CA THR A 596 25.86 6.18 1.24
C THR A 596 27.03 6.11 0.28
N LEU A 597 27.45 4.89 -0.05
CA LEU A 597 28.43 4.60 -1.10
C LEU A 597 27.71 3.95 -2.29
N ASP A 598 27.88 4.51 -3.47
CA ASP A 598 27.47 3.92 -4.73
C ASP A 598 28.70 3.33 -5.45
N VAL A 599 28.62 2.05 -5.83
CA VAL A 599 29.63 1.35 -6.65
C VAL A 599 28.98 0.59 -7.79
N GLU A 600 29.48 0.76 -9.01
CA GLU A 600 29.03 0.03 -10.20
C GLU A 600 29.75 -1.32 -10.28
N VAL A 601 29.04 -2.42 -10.01
CA VAL A 601 29.55 -3.78 -10.13
C VAL A 601 29.27 -4.31 -11.54
N PHE A 602 30.31 -4.67 -12.30
CA PHE A 602 30.13 -5.23 -13.64
C PHE A 602 30.44 -6.73 -13.71
N ASN A 603 31.12 -7.28 -12.71
CA ASN A 603 31.29 -8.72 -12.50
C ASN A 603 30.78 -9.08 -11.08
N PRO A 604 29.53 -9.58 -10.95
CA PRO A 604 28.92 -9.89 -9.66
C PRO A 604 29.32 -11.26 -9.12
N SER A 605 29.13 -11.46 -7.82
CA SER A 605 29.37 -12.73 -7.14
C SER A 605 28.32 -12.98 -6.06
N GLY A 606 27.97 -14.25 -5.83
CA GLY A 606 27.04 -14.65 -4.76
C GLY A 606 27.56 -14.44 -3.33
N GLY A 607 28.80 -13.97 -3.19
CA GLY A 607 29.45 -13.68 -1.91
C GLY A 607 28.92 -12.44 -1.18
N THR A 608 29.31 -12.30 0.08
CA THR A 608 29.14 -11.06 0.85
C THR A 608 30.48 -10.34 0.95
N TYR A 609 30.46 -9.03 0.74
CA TYR A 609 31.63 -8.16 0.81
C TYR A 609 31.46 -7.18 1.96
N GLN A 610 32.51 -7.03 2.74
CA GLN A 610 32.54 -6.19 3.92
C GLN A 610 33.35 -4.93 3.64
N LEU A 611 32.83 -3.79 4.10
CA LEU A 611 33.48 -2.49 4.00
C LEU A 611 34.07 -2.16 5.36
N TYR A 612 35.37 -1.91 5.40
CA TYR A 612 36.08 -1.45 6.59
C TYR A 612 36.57 -0.02 6.40
N ALA A 613 36.59 0.78 7.45
CA ALA A 613 37.37 2.03 7.41
C ALA A 613 38.85 1.67 7.25
N GLY A 614 39.57 2.36 6.36
CA GLY A 614 41.01 2.13 6.17
C GLY A 614 41.80 2.42 7.45
N GLY A 615 42.75 1.55 7.78
CA GLY A 615 43.61 1.71 8.97
C GLY A 615 44.95 2.39 8.71
N ILE A 616 45.31 2.61 7.44
CA ILE A 616 46.61 3.14 7.03
C ILE A 616 46.47 4.11 5.85
N ALA A 617 47.33 5.12 5.80
CA ALA A 617 47.43 6.00 4.64
C ALA A 617 47.98 5.26 3.42
N TRP A 618 47.43 5.55 2.25
CA TRP A 618 47.90 5.02 0.97
C TRP A 618 47.79 6.11 -0.10
N GLN A 619 48.38 5.85 -1.26
CA GLN A 619 48.31 6.73 -2.42
C GLN A 619 48.09 5.85 -3.64
N GLU A 620 47.12 6.20 -4.47
CA GLU A 620 46.70 5.44 -5.65
C GLU A 620 47.88 5.04 -6.56
N THR A 621 48.82 5.95 -6.80
CA THR A 621 49.98 5.73 -7.68
C THR A 621 51.08 4.83 -7.11
N SER A 622 50.98 4.39 -5.85
CA SER A 622 52.04 3.59 -5.20
C SER A 622 51.54 2.50 -4.25
N ALA A 623 50.23 2.37 -4.03
CA ALA A 623 49.66 1.35 -3.18
C ALA A 623 49.94 -0.06 -3.74
N THR A 624 50.44 -0.92 -2.87
CA THR A 624 50.73 -2.34 -3.12
C THR A 624 50.30 -3.13 -1.89
N TRP A 625 50.17 -4.46 -2.01
CA TRP A 625 49.83 -5.29 -0.84
C TRP A 625 50.82 -5.09 0.31
N ASN A 626 52.13 -5.00 0.01
CA ASN A 626 53.17 -4.85 1.03
C ASN A 626 53.20 -3.46 1.69
N THR A 627 52.70 -2.42 1.01
CA THR A 627 52.66 -1.05 1.58
C THR A 627 51.39 -0.80 2.38
N VAL A 628 50.28 -1.42 1.99
CA VAL A 628 48.98 -1.28 2.68
C VAL A 628 48.81 -2.31 3.79
N ASP A 629 49.32 -3.54 3.62
CA ASP A 629 49.04 -4.70 4.47
C ASP A 629 47.58 -4.71 4.93
N PRO A 630 46.63 -4.92 3.99
CA PRO A 630 45.21 -4.73 4.27
C PRO A 630 44.69 -5.69 5.34
N THR A 631 45.38 -6.80 5.59
CA THR A 631 45.00 -7.77 6.63
C THR A 631 45.24 -7.26 8.05
N SER A 632 46.29 -6.48 8.26
CA SER A 632 46.64 -5.91 9.57
C SER A 632 46.07 -4.51 9.80
N ASN A 633 45.62 -3.84 8.72
CA ASN A 633 45.20 -2.44 8.74
C ASN A 633 43.71 -2.25 8.38
N LEU A 634 42.84 -3.19 8.76
CA LEU A 634 41.38 -2.98 8.75
C LEU A 634 40.97 -2.19 10.01
N GLY A 635 40.24 -1.10 9.80
CA GLY A 635 39.57 -0.35 10.87
C GLY A 635 38.24 -0.98 11.28
N ALA A 636 37.28 -0.14 11.67
CA ALA A 636 35.94 -0.61 12.01
C ALA A 636 35.18 -1.13 10.77
N LEU A 637 34.36 -2.16 10.95
CA LEU A 637 33.41 -2.59 9.92
C LEU A 637 32.32 -1.51 9.75
N VAL A 638 32.25 -0.89 8.58
CA VAL A 638 31.36 0.24 8.30
C VAL A 638 30.17 -0.12 7.40
N GLY A 639 30.17 -1.30 6.78
CA GLY A 639 29.07 -1.74 5.92
C GLY A 639 29.30 -3.12 5.33
N SER A 640 28.31 -3.62 4.60
CA SER A 640 28.42 -4.84 3.81
C SER A 640 27.39 -4.86 2.69
N PHE A 641 27.67 -5.60 1.61
CA PHE A 641 26.76 -5.80 0.50
C PHE A 641 26.99 -7.15 -0.19
N SER A 642 26.00 -7.64 -0.93
CA SER A 642 26.02 -8.96 -1.58
C SER A 642 25.60 -8.80 -3.05
N PRO A 643 26.54 -8.52 -3.96
CA PRO A 643 26.20 -8.15 -5.32
C PRO A 643 25.96 -9.36 -6.22
N SER A 644 24.73 -9.90 -6.20
CA SER A 644 24.34 -11.08 -6.99
C SER A 644 23.99 -10.78 -8.46
N SER A 645 24.12 -9.54 -8.92
CA SER A 645 23.86 -9.10 -10.30
C SER A 645 24.69 -7.87 -10.69
N SER A 646 24.92 -7.61 -11.97
CA SER A 646 25.61 -6.38 -12.40
C SER A 646 24.72 -5.15 -12.21
N GLY A 647 25.33 -4.00 -11.94
CA GLY A 647 24.68 -2.69 -11.78
C GLY A 647 25.21 -1.91 -10.58
N ASN A 648 24.62 -0.74 -10.33
CA ASN A 648 25.00 0.12 -9.22
C ASN A 648 24.44 -0.41 -7.89
N TYR A 649 25.30 -0.49 -6.88
CA TYR A 649 24.94 -0.85 -5.52
C TYR A 649 25.04 0.37 -4.62
N ASN A 650 23.92 0.80 -4.07
CA ASN A 650 23.85 1.83 -3.04
C ASN A 650 23.96 1.19 -1.66
N ILE A 651 25.05 1.47 -0.95
CA ILE A 651 25.45 0.86 0.31
C ILE A 651 25.38 1.92 1.39
N THR A 652 24.39 1.84 2.27
CA THR A 652 24.31 2.70 3.46
C THR A 652 25.38 2.26 4.48
N LEU A 653 26.19 3.20 4.94
CA LEU A 653 27.17 2.94 5.98
C LEU A 653 26.49 2.93 7.36
N ASN A 654 26.97 2.05 8.24
CA ASN A 654 26.48 1.97 9.61
C ASN A 654 27.00 3.13 10.49
N ALA A 655 26.63 3.14 11.77
CA ALA A 655 27.06 4.17 12.73
C ALA A 655 28.59 4.35 12.83
N ALA A 656 29.38 3.27 12.64
CA ALA A 656 30.84 3.37 12.62
C ALA A 656 31.35 4.03 11.32
N GLY A 657 30.66 3.84 10.19
CA GLY A 657 30.95 4.55 8.95
C GLY A 657 30.61 6.03 9.01
N VAL A 658 29.44 6.38 9.57
CA VAL A 658 29.07 7.78 9.86
C VAL A 658 30.15 8.44 10.73
N ALA A 659 30.61 7.76 11.79
CA ALA A 659 31.67 8.28 12.66
C ALA A 659 33.03 8.42 11.95
N ALA A 660 33.37 7.49 11.05
CA ALA A 660 34.59 7.59 10.24
C ALA A 660 34.54 8.81 9.31
N VAL A 661 33.44 9.02 8.59
CA VAL A 661 33.26 10.18 7.71
C VAL A 661 33.20 11.49 8.48
N GLN A 662 32.56 11.52 9.66
CA GLN A 662 32.61 12.67 10.55
C GLN A 662 34.06 13.03 10.91
N THR A 663 34.89 12.03 11.21
CA THR A 663 36.33 12.24 11.49
C THR A 663 37.05 12.85 10.29
N TRP A 664 36.70 12.46 9.05
CA TRP A 664 37.29 13.03 7.84
C TRP A 664 36.91 14.51 7.68
N ILE A 665 35.65 14.85 7.92
CA ILE A 665 35.12 16.22 7.84
C ILE A 665 35.71 17.11 8.94
N ASP A 666 35.93 16.57 10.13
CA ASP A 666 36.56 17.28 11.26
C ASP A 666 38.06 17.55 11.05
N GLY A 667 38.63 17.15 9.90
CA GLY A 667 40.05 17.30 9.57
C GLY A 667 40.96 16.22 10.15
N GLY A 668 40.38 15.10 10.59
CA GLY A 668 41.11 13.91 11.00
C GLY A 668 41.65 13.10 9.82
N ASN A 669 42.27 11.95 10.12
CA ASN A 669 42.84 11.10 9.08
C ASN A 669 41.75 10.47 8.21
N ASN A 670 41.83 10.72 6.91
CA ASN A 670 41.02 10.05 5.90
C ASN A 670 41.89 9.00 5.19
N PHE A 671 41.57 7.72 5.43
CA PHE A 671 42.24 6.57 4.83
C PHE A 671 41.31 5.80 3.87
N GLY A 672 40.14 6.36 3.58
CA GLY A 672 39.14 5.74 2.72
C GLY A 672 38.49 4.49 3.33
N LEU A 673 37.94 3.66 2.44
CA LEU A 673 37.25 2.40 2.73
C LEU A 673 37.95 1.24 2.04
N PHE A 674 38.06 0.10 2.73
CA PHE A 674 38.61 -1.14 2.22
C PHE A 674 37.47 -2.14 2.03
N ILE A 675 37.34 -2.69 0.82
CA ILE A 675 36.31 -3.69 0.46
C ILE A 675 36.96 -5.06 0.42
N VAL A 676 36.49 -5.96 1.28
CA VAL A 676 37.08 -7.28 1.52
C VAL A 676 36.03 -8.37 1.30
N SER A 677 36.42 -9.45 0.60
CA SER A 677 35.57 -10.63 0.44
C SER A 677 35.40 -11.36 1.77
N ASN A 678 34.17 -11.70 2.14
CA ASN A 678 33.89 -12.55 3.31
C ASN A 678 33.64 -14.01 2.87
N GLY A 679 34.69 -14.63 2.33
CA GLY A 679 34.71 -16.08 2.05
C GLY A 679 34.24 -16.51 0.65
N SER A 680 34.07 -15.58 -0.29
CA SER A 680 33.86 -15.92 -1.70
C SER A 680 35.20 -16.06 -2.42
N SER A 681 35.38 -17.14 -3.18
CA SER A 681 36.50 -17.33 -4.12
C SER A 681 36.16 -16.88 -5.55
N ASP A 682 34.94 -16.40 -5.76
CA ASP A 682 34.48 -15.76 -6.99
C ASP A 682 34.40 -14.27 -6.63
N GLY A 683 35.35 -13.46 -7.10
CA GLY A 683 35.50 -12.05 -6.74
C GLY A 683 34.45 -11.13 -7.37
N ILE A 684 34.50 -9.85 -7.02
CA ILE A 684 33.73 -8.79 -7.70
C ILE A 684 34.65 -7.80 -8.40
N ASP A 685 34.16 -7.28 -9.52
CA ASP A 685 34.82 -6.22 -10.26
C ASP A 685 33.95 -4.96 -10.28
N MET A 686 34.51 -3.84 -9.83
CA MET A 686 33.83 -2.55 -9.73
C MET A 686 34.54 -1.50 -10.60
N ARG A 687 33.79 -0.51 -11.11
CA ARG A 687 34.34 0.58 -11.95
C ARG A 687 35.13 1.59 -11.13
N SER A 688 36.38 1.85 -11.49
CA SER A 688 37.23 2.85 -10.82
C SER A 688 37.00 4.29 -11.31
N SER A 689 37.64 5.25 -10.66
CA SER A 689 37.74 6.66 -11.07
C SER A 689 38.30 6.85 -12.49
N GLU A 690 39.10 5.92 -13.00
CA GLU A 690 39.69 5.98 -14.34
C GLU A 690 38.73 5.48 -15.43
N TYR A 691 37.58 4.92 -15.05
CA TYR A 691 36.61 4.43 -16.01
C TYR A 691 36.07 5.58 -16.88
N GLY A 692 35.92 5.31 -18.18
CA GLY A 692 35.61 6.34 -19.18
C GLY A 692 34.25 7.02 -19.01
N THR A 693 33.29 6.32 -18.38
CA THR A 693 31.95 6.84 -18.11
C THR A 693 31.87 7.37 -16.68
N ALA A 694 31.92 8.69 -16.52
CA ALA A 694 32.01 9.35 -15.21
C ALA A 694 30.83 9.06 -14.27
N SER A 695 29.62 8.85 -14.79
CA SER A 695 28.43 8.51 -14.01
C SER A 695 28.51 7.12 -13.35
N LEU A 696 29.36 6.23 -13.85
CA LEU A 696 29.54 4.87 -13.32
C LEU A 696 30.72 4.75 -12.34
N ARG A 697 31.40 5.86 -12.02
CA ARG A 697 32.52 5.90 -11.07
C ARG A 697 32.02 5.88 -9.63
N PRO A 698 32.84 5.49 -8.64
CA PRO A 698 32.43 5.41 -7.24
C PRO A 698 31.94 6.77 -6.72
N LYS A 699 30.79 6.80 -6.05
CA LYS A 699 30.19 8.02 -5.50
C LYS A 699 29.92 7.87 -4.00
N LEU A 700 30.42 8.81 -3.21
CA LEU A 700 30.10 8.94 -1.79
C LEU A 700 29.10 10.07 -1.60
N THR A 701 27.97 9.82 -0.95
CA THR A 701 26.98 10.86 -0.60
C THR A 701 26.91 11.00 0.91
N ILE A 702 27.00 12.24 1.40
CA ILE A 702 27.02 12.58 2.82
C ILE A 702 25.86 13.52 3.11
N THR A 703 24.94 13.09 3.98
CA THR A 703 23.86 13.90 4.52
C THR A 703 24.27 14.45 5.88
N TYR A 704 24.14 15.76 6.10
CA TYR A 704 24.61 16.42 7.31
C TYR A 704 23.75 17.61 7.73
N ALA A 705 23.70 17.89 9.04
CA ALA A 705 23.17 19.15 9.56
C ALA A 705 24.25 20.24 9.51
N ALA A 706 23.89 21.45 9.07
CA ALA A 706 24.83 22.57 9.02
C ALA A 706 25.32 22.95 10.43
N GLY A 707 26.62 23.21 10.57
CA GLY A 707 27.20 23.64 11.84
C GLY A 707 26.72 25.04 12.23
N GLY A 708 26.20 25.19 13.45
CA GLY A 708 25.86 26.49 14.01
C GLY A 708 27.09 27.40 14.05
N SER A 709 27.03 28.53 13.34
CA SER A 709 28.07 29.57 13.40
C SER A 709 28.12 30.18 14.80
N SER A 710 28.88 29.57 15.70
CA SER A 710 29.27 30.24 16.95
C SER A 710 30.45 31.17 16.64
N SER A 711 30.14 32.43 16.39
CA SER A 711 31.13 33.51 16.39
C SER A 711 31.63 33.71 17.83
N SER A 712 32.57 32.86 18.25
CA SER A 712 33.32 33.06 19.48
C SER A 712 34.32 34.20 19.27
N SER A 713 33.85 35.42 19.49
CA SER A 713 34.74 36.55 19.74
C SER A 713 35.46 36.29 21.06
N SER A 714 36.74 35.95 20.96
CA SER A 714 37.66 35.85 22.07
C SER A 714 37.90 37.23 22.66
N SER A 715 37.10 37.57 23.68
CA SER A 715 37.47 38.61 24.63
C SER A 715 37.96 37.94 25.91
N SER A 716 39.27 37.95 26.06
CA SER A 716 39.97 37.70 27.32
C SER A 716 39.48 38.72 28.34
N ASN A 717 38.89 38.26 29.44
CA ASN A 717 38.95 39.04 30.67
C ASN A 717 39.03 38.15 31.92
N SER A 718 40.13 38.36 32.61
CA SER A 718 40.54 37.76 33.87
C SER A 718 39.63 38.16 35.03
N SER A 719 39.33 37.18 35.87
CA SER A 719 39.17 37.24 37.34
C SER A 719 38.61 38.53 37.98
N SER A 720 37.48 38.42 38.69
CA SER A 720 37.49 38.39 40.17
C SER A 720 36.08 38.39 40.76
N SER A 721 35.99 37.70 41.89
CA SER A 721 34.90 37.62 42.86
C SER A 721 34.28 38.96 43.26
N SER A 722 32.96 39.00 43.45
CA SER A 722 32.35 39.07 44.80
C SER A 722 30.85 39.39 44.77
N SER A 723 30.21 38.86 45.80
CA SER A 723 28.83 38.95 46.27
C SER A 723 28.29 40.37 46.54
N SER A 724 26.96 40.41 46.71
CA SER A 724 26.11 41.36 47.49
C SER A 724 25.19 42.24 46.60
N THR A 725 23.91 41.86 46.48
CA THR A 725 22.72 42.26 47.26
C THR A 725 22.25 43.70 47.06
N SER A 726 20.91 43.77 46.92
CA SER A 726 20.03 44.91 47.21
C SER A 726 20.11 46.08 46.22
N SER A 727 19.03 46.75 45.83
CA SER A 727 17.60 46.63 46.05
C SER A 727 17.00 47.84 45.33
N SER A 728 15.72 47.77 44.98
CA SER A 728 14.78 48.90 44.91
C SER A 728 15.13 50.05 43.93
N SER A 729 14.22 50.58 43.12
CA SER A 729 12.77 50.57 43.19
C SER A 729 12.22 51.36 42.00
N SER A 730 10.95 51.10 41.73
CA SER A 730 9.90 52.09 41.42
C SER A 730 10.08 52.89 40.13
N SER A 731 9.26 52.59 39.11
CA SER A 731 7.86 53.05 38.97
C SER A 731 7.87 54.17 37.93
N SER A 732 7.33 53.99 36.73
CA SER A 732 5.92 53.81 36.39
C SER A 732 5.49 55.03 35.61
N SER A 733 4.58 54.81 34.67
CA SER A 733 3.58 55.75 34.16
C SER A 733 4.10 56.96 33.39
N SER A 734 3.53 57.41 32.29
CA SER A 734 2.50 56.96 31.33
C SER A 734 2.12 58.24 30.59
N SER A 735 1.49 58.09 29.42
CA SER A 735 0.63 59.09 28.77
C SER A 735 1.37 60.26 28.13
N SER A 736 0.96 60.86 27.02
CA SER A 736 -0.06 60.60 26.00
C SER A 736 -0.04 61.84 25.09
N SER A 737 -0.61 61.73 23.88
CA SER A 737 -1.10 62.84 23.04
C SER A 737 0.00 63.72 22.42
N SER A 738 -0.12 64.28 21.21
CA SER A 738 -1.24 64.45 20.29
C SER A 738 -0.66 64.90 18.94
N SER A 739 -1.44 64.61 17.91
CA SER A 739 -1.39 65.13 16.54
C SER A 739 -1.22 66.65 16.41
N SER A 740 -0.46 67.07 15.39
CA SER A 740 -0.72 68.31 14.67
C SER A 740 -0.26 68.19 13.20
N SER A 741 -1.20 68.45 12.31
CA SER A 741 -1.06 68.56 10.86
C SER A 741 -0.36 69.86 10.43
N SER A 742 0.50 69.78 9.42
CA SER A 742 0.88 70.92 8.58
C SER A 742 1.10 70.48 7.14
N SER A 743 0.36 71.10 6.23
CA SER A 743 0.46 70.96 4.78
C SER A 743 1.47 71.95 4.18
N SER A 744 2.34 71.50 3.27
CA SER A 744 2.53 72.11 1.93
C SER A 744 3.74 71.52 1.17
N SER A 745 3.45 70.98 -0.01
CA SER A 745 4.22 70.99 -1.27
C SER A 745 5.75 70.82 -1.28
N SER A 746 6.23 69.78 -1.96
CA SER A 746 7.17 69.91 -3.10
C SER A 746 7.61 68.56 -3.67
N SER A 747 7.88 68.59 -4.98
CA SER A 747 8.83 67.77 -5.74
C SER A 747 8.59 66.26 -5.86
N SER A 748 8.08 65.89 -7.04
CA SER A 748 8.34 64.61 -7.68
C SER A 748 9.85 64.46 -7.94
N SER A 749 10.54 63.77 -7.05
CA SER A 749 11.84 63.16 -7.31
C SER A 749 11.63 61.65 -7.39
N SER A 750 11.80 61.11 -8.60
CA SER A 750 11.92 59.69 -8.86
C SER A 750 13.11 59.12 -8.08
N SER A 751 12.84 58.53 -6.91
CA SER A 751 13.75 57.60 -6.27
C SER A 751 13.58 56.25 -6.96
N SER A 752 14.54 55.88 -7.80
CA SER A 752 14.69 54.50 -8.28
C SER A 752 14.96 53.60 -7.08
N SER A 753 13.90 52.99 -6.54
CA SER A 753 14.05 51.80 -5.72
C SER A 753 14.61 50.71 -6.61
N THR A 754 15.82 50.23 -6.34
CA THR A 754 16.27 48.91 -6.79
C THR A 754 15.40 47.88 -6.08
N GLY A 755 14.21 47.65 -6.62
CA GLY A 755 13.21 46.76 -6.07
C GLY A 755 13.44 45.35 -6.58
N GLY A 756 13.99 44.48 -5.72
CA GLY A 756 13.98 43.05 -5.99
C GLY A 756 12.55 42.52 -6.09
N GLY A 757 12.36 41.50 -6.93
CA GLY A 757 11.06 40.89 -7.21
C GLY A 757 11.14 39.36 -7.23
N SER A 758 9.98 38.71 -7.24
CA SER A 758 9.85 37.26 -7.37
C SER A 758 8.79 36.91 -8.40
N ALA A 759 9.01 35.84 -9.17
CA ALA A 759 8.03 35.26 -10.08
C ALA A 759 7.79 33.79 -9.73
N SER A 760 6.56 33.32 -9.88
CA SER A 760 6.19 31.90 -9.79
C SER A 760 5.34 31.55 -11.00
N LEU A 761 5.82 30.60 -11.80
CA LEU A 761 5.31 30.32 -13.14
C LEU A 761 4.77 28.89 -13.16
N GLN A 762 3.45 28.73 -13.24
CA GLN A 762 2.76 27.44 -13.21
C GLN A 762 1.61 27.44 -14.21
N GLN A 763 1.56 26.43 -15.08
CA GLN A 763 0.58 26.35 -16.16
C GLN A 763 -0.86 26.37 -15.63
N GLY A 764 -1.70 27.26 -16.15
CA GLY A 764 -3.08 27.47 -15.72
C GLY A 764 -3.25 28.30 -14.44
N ASN A 765 -2.19 28.55 -13.68
CA ASN A 765 -2.28 29.35 -12.46
C ASN A 765 -2.22 30.85 -12.79
N ASN A 766 -3.16 31.64 -12.26
CA ASN A 766 -3.30 33.07 -12.53
C ASN A 766 -3.29 33.45 -14.03
N GLY A 767 -3.77 32.55 -14.90
CA GLY A 767 -3.81 32.74 -16.36
C GLY A 767 -2.45 32.58 -17.07
N TYR A 768 -1.41 32.10 -16.39
CA TYR A 768 -0.13 31.77 -17.02
C TYR A 768 -0.26 30.52 -17.91
N ASN A 769 0.09 30.61 -19.19
CA ASN A 769 0.01 29.52 -20.17
C ASN A 769 1.36 29.31 -20.89
N GLY A 770 2.46 29.49 -20.16
CA GLY A 770 3.81 29.51 -20.73
C GLY A 770 4.69 28.33 -20.36
N ALA A 771 4.17 27.29 -19.69
CA ALA A 771 4.93 26.05 -19.48
C ALA A 771 4.76 25.13 -20.69
N GLN A 772 5.80 24.36 -20.97
CA GLN A 772 5.80 23.23 -21.90
C GLN A 772 6.54 22.09 -21.22
N ASP A 773 5.99 20.88 -21.28
CA ASP A 773 6.67 19.68 -20.83
C ASP A 773 6.28 18.42 -21.61
N THR A 774 7.15 17.42 -21.57
CA THR A 774 6.94 16.11 -22.18
C THR A 774 7.95 15.16 -21.57
N TYR A 775 7.82 13.87 -21.83
CA TYR A 775 8.95 12.97 -21.81
C TYR A 775 9.26 12.44 -23.21
N VAL A 776 10.47 11.92 -23.40
CA VAL A 776 10.91 11.24 -24.62
C VAL A 776 11.47 9.87 -24.24
N ALA A 777 11.23 8.88 -25.09
CA ALA A 777 11.57 7.48 -24.82
C ALA A 777 12.52 6.93 -25.89
N SER A 778 13.65 6.37 -25.48
CA SER A 778 14.64 5.81 -26.42
C SER A 778 14.12 4.58 -27.16
N GLY A 779 13.40 3.69 -26.49
CA GLY A 779 12.80 2.49 -27.09
C GLY A 779 11.63 2.79 -28.02
N TYR A 780 11.07 3.99 -27.91
CA TYR A 780 10.01 4.51 -28.79
C TYR A 780 10.42 5.84 -29.41
N SER A 781 11.58 5.85 -30.08
CA SER A 781 12.27 7.09 -30.42
C SER A 781 11.54 8.08 -31.34
N GLY A 782 10.51 7.63 -32.06
CA GLY A 782 9.65 8.45 -32.92
C GLY A 782 8.35 8.94 -32.27
N SER A 783 8.06 8.56 -31.02
CA SER A 783 6.81 8.89 -30.33
C SER A 783 6.90 10.24 -29.62
N ASN A 784 5.76 10.94 -29.55
CA ASN A 784 5.59 12.20 -28.84
C ASN A 784 4.57 12.01 -27.71
N TYR A 785 4.87 12.59 -26.54
CA TYR A 785 4.07 12.43 -25.32
C TYR A 785 3.66 13.78 -24.69
N GLY A 786 3.75 14.88 -25.46
CA GLY A 786 3.48 16.24 -24.96
C GLY A 786 2.02 16.56 -24.66
N SER A 787 1.12 15.56 -24.71
CA SER A 787 -0.28 15.70 -24.28
C SER A 787 -0.60 14.86 -23.03
N ASP A 788 0.40 14.14 -22.52
CA ASP A 788 0.21 13.23 -21.40
C ASP A 788 0.04 14.02 -20.11
N SER A 789 -0.79 13.52 -19.19
CA SER A 789 -1.02 14.15 -17.88
C SER A 789 0.10 13.90 -16.86
N GLN A 790 1.21 13.30 -17.32
CA GLN A 790 2.38 12.93 -16.55
C GLN A 790 3.65 13.09 -17.37
N ILE A 791 4.76 13.37 -16.69
CA ILE A 791 6.11 13.40 -17.23
C ILE A 791 6.95 12.37 -16.47
N LEU A 792 7.70 11.58 -17.24
CA LEU A 792 8.40 10.39 -16.77
C LEU A 792 9.91 10.56 -16.95
N ALA A 793 10.68 10.09 -15.98
CA ALA A 793 12.12 9.93 -16.13
C ALA A 793 12.53 8.60 -15.51
N ASP A 794 13.20 7.74 -16.27
CA ASP A 794 13.69 6.45 -15.81
C ASP A 794 14.99 6.07 -16.54
N GLY A 795 15.67 5.05 -16.03
CA GLY A 795 16.82 4.47 -16.71
C GLY A 795 16.41 3.27 -17.55
N ASP A 796 17.32 2.79 -18.39
CA ASP A 796 17.06 1.68 -19.31
C ASP A 796 16.55 0.41 -18.59
N ASP A 797 15.27 0.10 -18.83
CA ASP A 797 14.53 -1.03 -18.26
C ASP A 797 14.33 -2.20 -19.24
N GLY A 798 14.78 -2.06 -20.49
CA GLY A 798 14.64 -3.03 -21.58
C GLY A 798 13.20 -3.26 -22.12
N ARG A 799 12.19 -2.49 -21.65
CA ARG A 799 10.80 -2.54 -22.18
C ARG A 799 10.42 -1.25 -22.91
N ARG A 800 10.75 -0.07 -22.37
CA ARG A 800 10.64 1.22 -23.06
C ARG A 800 12.00 1.89 -23.29
N ASP A 801 13.06 1.23 -22.84
CA ASP A 801 14.42 1.77 -22.68
C ASP A 801 14.36 3.11 -21.90
N GLU A 802 15.41 3.92 -21.89
CA GLU A 802 15.48 5.15 -21.09
C GLU A 802 14.40 6.21 -21.44
N LEU A 803 13.75 6.78 -20.40
CA LEU A 803 12.86 7.93 -20.45
C LEU A 803 13.52 9.21 -19.91
N VAL A 804 13.39 10.31 -20.65
CA VAL A 804 13.88 11.65 -20.25
C VAL A 804 12.74 12.65 -20.28
N THR A 805 12.50 13.35 -19.17
CA THR A 805 11.55 14.47 -19.12
C THR A 805 12.20 15.73 -19.67
N LEU A 806 11.47 16.53 -20.43
CA LEU A 806 11.84 17.87 -20.89
C LEU A 806 10.88 18.89 -20.31
N LEU A 807 11.40 20.01 -19.80
CA LEU A 807 10.63 21.07 -19.15
C LEU A 807 11.08 22.45 -19.64
N GLN A 808 10.13 23.36 -19.83
CA GLN A 808 10.40 24.74 -20.22
C GLN A 808 9.33 25.69 -19.66
N TRP A 809 9.75 26.91 -19.27
CA TRP A 809 8.85 28.00 -18.90
C TRP A 809 9.17 29.27 -19.67
N ASN A 810 8.13 30.00 -20.09
CA ASN A 810 8.24 31.37 -20.57
C ASN A 810 8.42 32.33 -19.39
N ILE A 811 9.65 32.85 -19.22
CA ILE A 811 10.01 33.74 -18.11
C ILE A 811 9.91 35.23 -18.45
N SER A 812 9.21 35.63 -19.53
CA SER A 812 9.12 37.02 -19.99
C SER A 812 8.47 38.00 -19.01
N SER A 813 7.83 37.49 -17.94
CA SER A 813 7.33 38.28 -16.82
C SER A 813 8.44 38.82 -15.90
N VAL A 814 9.65 38.25 -15.97
CA VAL A 814 10.84 38.77 -15.30
C VAL A 814 11.48 39.87 -16.17
N PRO A 815 11.82 41.05 -15.61
CA PRO A 815 12.40 42.14 -16.41
C PRO A 815 13.72 41.74 -17.09
N SER A 816 13.89 42.08 -18.37
CA SER A 816 15.05 41.67 -19.18
C SER A 816 16.41 42.22 -18.70
N GLY A 817 16.41 43.22 -17.80
CA GLY A 817 17.62 43.76 -17.16
C GLY A 817 17.83 43.27 -15.73
N ALA A 818 16.98 42.39 -15.23
CA ALA A 818 17.07 41.87 -13.87
C ALA A 818 18.20 40.85 -13.73
N THR A 819 18.82 40.84 -12.55
CA THR A 819 19.80 39.81 -12.17
C THR A 819 19.10 38.75 -11.35
N ILE A 820 19.03 37.51 -11.85
CA ILE A 820 18.45 36.39 -11.11
C ILE A 820 19.40 36.02 -9.96
N THR A 821 18.89 36.01 -8.74
CA THR A 821 19.67 35.73 -7.53
C THR A 821 19.38 34.36 -6.92
N ALA A 822 18.21 33.78 -7.19
CA ALA A 822 17.84 32.43 -6.76
C ALA A 822 16.71 31.88 -7.64
N ALA A 823 16.63 30.56 -7.78
CA ALA A 823 15.53 29.90 -8.45
C ALA A 823 15.35 28.46 -7.93
N SER A 824 14.13 27.95 -8.02
CA SER A 824 13.80 26.57 -7.68
C SER A 824 12.66 26.05 -8.54
N ILE A 825 12.61 24.73 -8.73
CA ILE A 825 11.54 24.05 -9.46
C ILE A 825 10.75 23.19 -8.48
N THR A 826 9.43 23.31 -8.50
CA THR A 826 8.55 22.44 -7.72
C THR A 826 7.91 21.41 -8.63
N LEU A 827 8.10 20.11 -8.32
CA LEU A 827 7.55 18.97 -9.04
C LEU A 827 6.65 18.16 -8.12
N GLN A 828 5.51 17.70 -8.62
CA GLN A 828 4.64 16.78 -7.88
C GLN A 828 4.95 15.35 -8.28
N VAL A 829 5.64 14.61 -7.41
CA VAL A 829 5.95 13.20 -7.57
C VAL A 829 4.78 12.37 -7.05
N PHE A 830 4.32 11.39 -7.86
CA PHE A 830 3.29 10.44 -7.45
C PHE A 830 3.72 8.98 -7.62
N ASN A 831 4.89 8.73 -8.21
CA ASN A 831 5.62 7.47 -8.09
C ASN A 831 7.05 7.78 -7.65
N GLN A 832 7.35 7.37 -6.43
CA GLN A 832 8.56 7.73 -5.69
C GLN A 832 9.67 6.70 -5.92
N THR A 833 10.92 7.11 -5.75
CA THR A 833 12.06 6.20 -5.74
C THR A 833 13.18 6.76 -4.87
N ASN A 834 13.97 5.87 -4.30
CA ASN A 834 15.12 6.23 -3.48
C ASN A 834 16.35 6.62 -4.33
N ASN A 835 16.18 6.72 -5.65
CA ASN A 835 17.24 7.03 -6.60
C ASN A 835 17.36 8.54 -6.82
N VAL A 836 18.58 9.01 -7.11
CA VAL A 836 18.82 10.42 -7.43
C VAL A 836 18.47 10.70 -8.89
N TYR A 837 17.74 11.78 -9.10
CA TYR A 837 17.40 12.32 -10.41
C TYR A 837 18.12 13.64 -10.63
N TYR A 838 18.59 13.82 -11.86
CA TYR A 838 19.44 14.94 -12.22
C TYR A 838 18.71 15.82 -13.23
N LEU A 839 18.82 17.13 -13.01
CA LEU A 839 18.32 18.15 -13.91
C LEU A 839 19.50 18.69 -14.71
N TYR A 840 19.37 18.73 -16.04
CA TYR A 840 20.40 19.26 -16.93
C TYR A 840 19.85 20.38 -17.80
N GLU A 841 20.72 21.32 -18.18
CA GLU A 841 20.46 22.23 -19.29
C GLU A 841 20.16 21.44 -20.57
N MET A 842 19.13 21.84 -21.31
CA MET A 842 18.86 21.34 -22.65
C MET A 842 19.52 22.28 -23.67
N GLN A 843 20.45 21.76 -24.48
CA GLN A 843 21.23 22.60 -25.41
C GLN A 843 20.53 22.84 -26.75
N GLN A 844 19.54 22.02 -27.10
CA GLN A 844 18.76 22.13 -28.32
C GLN A 844 17.31 22.55 -28.03
N SER A 845 16.80 23.51 -28.81
CA SER A 845 15.38 23.90 -28.73
C SER A 845 14.47 22.75 -29.12
N TRP A 846 13.35 22.59 -28.42
CA TRP A 846 12.30 21.62 -28.71
C TRP A 846 10.92 22.28 -28.57
N ALA A 847 9.88 21.59 -29.01
CA ALA A 847 8.50 22.03 -28.85
C ALA A 847 7.64 20.83 -28.43
N GLU A 848 6.85 21.03 -27.37
CA GLU A 848 6.01 20.01 -26.71
C GLU A 848 5.24 19.10 -27.67
N GLY A 849 4.46 19.68 -28.60
CA GLY A 849 3.65 18.90 -29.56
C GLY A 849 4.43 18.20 -30.68
N SER A 850 5.76 18.19 -30.64
CA SER A 850 6.59 17.53 -31.66
C SER A 850 7.86 16.86 -31.13
N ALA A 851 8.17 17.00 -29.84
CA ALA A 851 9.38 16.43 -29.24
C ALA A 851 9.34 14.89 -29.25
N THR A 852 10.37 14.28 -29.79
CA THR A 852 10.61 12.84 -29.79
C THR A 852 12.06 12.58 -29.40
N TRP A 853 12.41 11.36 -29.01
CA TRP A 853 13.81 11.03 -28.71
C TRP A 853 14.72 11.33 -29.91
N SER A 854 14.30 10.97 -31.13
CA SER A 854 15.11 11.16 -32.33
C SER A 854 15.40 12.63 -32.64
N ASN A 855 14.44 13.54 -32.43
CA ASN A 855 14.62 14.95 -32.80
C ASN A 855 15.17 15.81 -31.66
N THR A 856 14.99 15.40 -30.40
CA THR A 856 15.56 16.08 -29.23
C THR A 856 16.95 15.57 -28.91
N SER A 857 17.24 14.29 -29.21
CA SER A 857 18.53 13.63 -28.98
C SER A 857 19.12 13.99 -27.60
N PRO A 858 18.46 13.64 -26.48
CA PRO A 858 18.87 14.07 -25.14
C PRO A 858 20.35 13.78 -24.84
N ASP A 859 20.87 12.63 -25.31
CA ASP A 859 22.29 12.24 -25.18
C ASP A 859 23.29 13.23 -25.78
N GLN A 860 22.92 13.89 -26.87
CA GLN A 860 23.81 14.81 -27.60
C GLN A 860 23.63 16.26 -27.13
N ASN A 861 22.54 16.54 -26.42
CA ASN A 861 22.10 17.89 -26.07
C ASN A 861 21.98 18.11 -24.56
N GLN A 862 22.53 17.20 -23.76
CA GLN A 862 22.65 17.36 -22.31
C GLN A 862 23.79 18.33 -21.98
N GLY A 863 23.44 19.45 -21.35
CA GLY A 863 24.37 20.48 -20.90
C GLY A 863 24.78 20.29 -19.43
N SER A 864 25.04 21.42 -18.76
CA SER A 864 25.47 21.40 -17.35
C SER A 864 24.38 20.87 -16.43
N GLU A 865 24.75 20.12 -15.39
CA GLU A 865 23.83 19.78 -14.30
C GLU A 865 23.42 21.04 -13.55
N ILE A 866 22.13 21.28 -13.43
CA ILE A 866 21.56 22.48 -12.79
C ILE A 866 20.94 22.21 -11.42
N ALA A 867 20.60 20.95 -11.12
CA ALA A 867 20.16 20.48 -9.81
C ALA A 867 20.08 18.95 -9.78
N SER A 868 19.89 18.39 -8.59
CA SER A 868 19.47 17.00 -8.40
C SER A 868 18.52 16.89 -7.21
N PHE A 869 17.76 15.80 -7.17
CA PHE A 869 16.84 15.50 -6.09
C PHE A 869 16.57 14.01 -5.95
N THR A 870 16.21 13.57 -4.74
CA THR A 870 15.85 12.18 -4.45
C THR A 870 14.38 12.13 -4.04
N PRO A 871 13.49 11.60 -4.88
CA PRO A 871 12.07 11.56 -4.56
C PRO A 871 11.69 10.34 -3.72
N ASN A 872 12.15 10.32 -2.47
CA ASN A 872 11.98 9.21 -1.52
C ASN A 872 10.57 9.04 -0.93
N SER A 873 9.65 9.91 -1.31
CA SER A 873 8.24 9.93 -0.92
C SER A 873 7.37 10.51 -2.05
N THR A 874 6.07 10.21 -2.10
CA THR A 874 5.14 10.92 -2.98
C THR A 874 4.84 12.29 -2.37
N GLY A 875 4.68 13.31 -3.21
CA GLY A 875 4.48 14.68 -2.74
C GLY A 875 5.15 15.74 -3.59
N SER A 876 5.14 16.95 -3.07
CA SER A 876 5.74 18.12 -3.71
C SER A 876 7.22 18.22 -3.36
N TYR A 877 8.07 18.26 -4.39
CA TYR A 877 9.52 18.43 -4.29
C TYR A 877 9.92 19.79 -4.81
N THR A 878 10.41 20.66 -3.93
CA THR A 878 11.01 21.94 -4.33
C THR A 878 12.52 21.79 -4.41
N ILE A 879 13.04 21.88 -5.63
CA ILE A 879 14.41 21.59 -6.03
C ILE A 879 15.11 22.92 -6.28
N ALA A 880 16.07 23.28 -5.43
CA ALA A 880 16.85 24.50 -5.60
C ALA A 880 17.82 24.37 -6.78
N LEU A 881 17.88 25.38 -7.65
CA LEU A 881 18.84 25.42 -8.75
C LEU A 881 20.21 25.88 -8.26
N ASN A 882 21.26 25.21 -8.72
CA ASN A 882 22.64 25.59 -8.46
C ASN A 882 23.05 26.81 -9.31
N SER A 883 24.31 27.25 -9.20
CA SER A 883 24.81 28.41 -9.96
C SER A 883 24.73 28.26 -11.49
N ALA A 884 24.83 27.04 -12.02
CA ALA A 884 24.64 26.77 -13.44
C ALA A 884 23.16 26.92 -13.84
N GLY A 885 22.22 26.49 -12.99
CA GLY A 885 20.80 26.73 -13.19
C GLY A 885 20.41 28.21 -13.14
N ILE A 886 21.02 28.99 -12.24
CA ILE A 886 20.84 30.46 -12.23
C ILE A 886 21.37 31.08 -13.54
N ALA A 887 22.55 30.67 -14.00
CA ALA A 887 23.12 31.13 -15.26
C ALA A 887 22.24 30.74 -16.47
N LEU A 888 21.67 29.54 -16.48
CA LEU A 888 20.72 29.07 -17.50
C LEU A 888 19.50 30.00 -17.58
N LEU A 889 18.86 30.29 -16.44
CA LEU A 889 17.71 31.19 -16.43
C LEU A 889 18.09 32.64 -16.79
N GLN A 890 19.29 33.09 -16.44
CA GLN A 890 19.78 34.40 -16.87
C GLN A 890 19.96 34.47 -18.40
N ASN A 891 20.35 33.36 -19.04
CA ASN A 891 20.41 33.24 -20.49
C ASN A 891 19.01 33.22 -21.13
N TRP A 892 18.01 32.62 -20.46
CA TRP A 892 16.62 32.65 -20.93
C TRP A 892 16.07 34.07 -21.01
N LEU A 893 16.46 34.97 -20.09
CA LEU A 893 16.11 36.40 -20.16
C LEU A 893 16.66 37.10 -21.40
N SER A 894 17.77 36.59 -21.94
CA SER A 894 18.42 37.08 -23.15
C SER A 894 17.83 36.47 -24.43
N GLY A 895 16.79 35.63 -24.32
CA GLY A 895 16.05 35.04 -25.44
C GLY A 895 16.47 33.63 -25.85
N ASN A 896 17.51 33.07 -25.23
CA ASN A 896 17.97 31.70 -25.51
C ASN A 896 17.36 30.74 -24.49
N ASN A 897 16.10 30.33 -24.72
CA ASN A 897 15.38 29.39 -23.87
C ASN A 897 15.19 28.05 -24.60
N ASN A 898 16.03 27.08 -24.26
CA ASN A 898 15.95 25.72 -24.78
C ASN A 898 15.35 24.74 -23.76
N GLY A 899 14.95 25.21 -22.58
CA GLY A 899 14.43 24.38 -21.50
C GLY A 899 15.53 23.63 -20.73
N LEU A 900 15.10 22.60 -20.03
CA LEU A 900 15.92 21.68 -19.25
C LEU A 900 15.39 20.25 -19.42
N MET A 901 16.17 19.27 -18.95
CA MET A 901 15.74 17.88 -18.90
C MET A 901 15.90 17.29 -17.49
N ILE A 902 15.06 16.32 -17.14
CA ILE A 902 15.22 15.47 -15.96
C ILE A 902 15.54 14.05 -16.43
N ARG A 903 16.59 13.48 -15.88
CA ARG A 903 17.12 12.18 -16.27
C ARG A 903 17.44 11.33 -15.05
N SER A 904 17.21 10.03 -15.18
CA SER A 904 17.60 9.03 -14.17
C SER A 904 19.12 8.93 -14.09
N GLY A 905 19.65 8.68 -12.89
CA GLY A 905 21.04 8.29 -12.68
C GLY A 905 21.40 6.88 -13.17
N GLY A 906 20.58 6.24 -14.01
CA GLY A 906 20.81 4.89 -14.55
C GLY A 906 19.99 3.78 -13.89
N THR A 907 18.88 4.09 -13.21
CA THR A 907 18.08 3.11 -12.45
C THR A 907 16.83 2.67 -13.18
N ARG A 908 16.50 1.38 -13.11
CA ARG A 908 15.30 0.78 -13.74
C ARG A 908 13.97 1.19 -13.12
N ASN A 909 13.95 1.69 -11.88
CA ASN A 909 12.75 2.21 -11.26
C ASN A 909 12.67 3.73 -11.47
N GLY A 910 11.76 4.15 -12.35
CA GLY A 910 11.51 5.53 -12.76
C GLY A 910 10.89 6.42 -11.70
N ILE A 911 10.82 7.72 -12.00
CA ILE A 911 9.95 8.68 -11.31
C ILE A 911 8.81 9.07 -12.22
N ASP A 912 7.63 9.20 -11.61
CA ASP A 912 6.45 9.72 -12.30
C ASP A 912 6.03 11.02 -11.62
N MET A 913 5.96 12.08 -12.43
CA MET A 913 5.64 13.43 -11.99
C MET A 913 4.48 14.01 -12.79
N ARG A 914 3.71 14.92 -12.20
CA ARG A 914 2.59 15.56 -12.90
C ARG A 914 3.10 16.50 -14.00
N SER A 915 2.46 16.47 -15.17
CA SER A 915 2.74 17.36 -16.31
C SER A 915 1.98 18.69 -16.22
N SER A 916 2.22 19.57 -17.18
CA SER A 916 1.49 20.83 -17.35
C SER A 916 0.02 20.62 -17.74
N GLU A 917 -0.32 19.46 -18.28
CA GLU A 917 -1.65 19.04 -18.74
C GLU A 917 -2.49 18.42 -17.62
N TYR A 918 -1.88 18.12 -16.47
CA TYR A 918 -2.57 17.49 -15.35
C TYR A 918 -3.78 18.31 -14.89
N SER A 919 -4.91 17.66 -14.60
CA SER A 919 -6.19 18.35 -14.35
C SER A 919 -6.19 19.28 -13.13
N ASN A 920 -5.40 18.96 -12.10
CA ASN A 920 -5.23 19.82 -10.93
C ASN A 920 -4.08 20.81 -11.13
N VAL A 921 -4.43 22.08 -11.33
CA VAL A 921 -3.47 23.19 -11.50
C VAL A 921 -2.46 23.27 -10.38
N SER A 922 -2.83 23.00 -9.12
CA SER A 922 -1.92 23.18 -7.98
C SER A 922 -0.79 22.15 -7.93
N GLN A 923 -0.91 21.05 -8.67
CA GLN A 923 0.07 19.96 -8.72
C GLN A 923 0.95 20.00 -9.98
N ARG A 924 0.74 20.96 -10.87
CA ARG A 924 1.55 21.11 -12.09
C ARG A 924 2.94 21.67 -11.77
N PRO A 925 3.97 21.41 -12.60
CA PRO A 925 5.31 21.93 -12.40
C PRO A 925 5.36 23.46 -12.23
N VAL A 926 6.14 23.93 -11.26
CA VAL A 926 6.30 25.36 -10.96
C VAL A 926 7.75 25.79 -11.04
N LEU A 927 8.04 26.88 -11.76
CA LEU A 927 9.33 27.55 -11.69
C LEU A 927 9.22 28.80 -10.81
N HIS A 928 10.02 28.86 -9.75
CA HIS A 928 10.15 30.01 -8.86
C HIS A 928 11.45 30.75 -9.16
N ILE A 929 11.39 32.08 -9.30
CA ILE A 929 12.54 32.94 -9.61
C ILE A 929 12.55 34.13 -8.66
N THR A 930 13.72 34.46 -8.09
CA THR A 930 13.98 35.70 -7.35
C THR A 930 15.03 36.52 -8.09
N TYR A 931 14.80 37.83 -8.24
CA TYR A 931 15.67 38.70 -9.04
C TYR A 931 15.78 40.12 -8.46
N GLN A 932 16.80 40.86 -8.87
CA GLN A 932 17.09 42.25 -8.49
C GLN A 932 17.20 43.20 -9.68
#